data_AF-A0A668U2K1-F1
#
_entry.id   AF-A0A668U2K1-F1
#
_cell.length_a   1.000
_cell.length_b   1.000
_cell.length_c   1.000
_cell.angle_alpha   90.00
_cell.angle_beta   90.00
_cell.angle_gamma   90.00
#
_symmetry.space_group_name_H-M   'P 1'
#
loop_
_entity.id
_entity.type
_entity.pdbx_description
1 polymer ?
#
loop_
_entity_poly.entity_id
_entity_poly.type
_entity_poly.pdbx_seq_one_letter_code
_entity_poly.pdbx_strand_id
1 'polypeptide(L)'
;VSLHLSFSLLKKIERETWRESGISLIATVTRLMERLLDYRDCMKLGEVDGKKIGCTVSLLNFYKTELNKEEMYIRYIHKLYDLHLKAQNYTEASYTLLLYDELLEWSDRPLREFLNYPMQSEWQRKEYLHLTIIQNFDRGKCWENGIILCRELADQYESYYDYRNLSKMRMMEASLYDKIMDQQRLEPEFFRVGFYGKKFPFFLRNKEFVCRGHDYERLEAFQQRMLNEFPHAIAMQHVNQPDQTIYQADAQYLQIYAVTPIPDSQDVLQRDGVPDNIKSFYKFNHIWRFRYDRPFHKGTKDKENEFKSLWVERTTLTLIQSLPGISRWFEVEKRELVEVSPLENAIEVIENKNLQLRTLITQCQSRQMQNINPLTMCLNGVIDAAVNGGLARYQEAFFVKDYIMNHPEDGEKIGRLRELMFEQAHILEYGLAVHEKFVPQDMRPLHKKLVDQFHLMKSSLGIQEFPAYVRASPVHFTNGSPRTCRNSVPSIISPDGGRGVARRSLFSYPAVNRYSSSSLSSQASNEVSNITGQSESSDEVFNMQPSPSTSSLSSNHSASPNVTSSAPSSARGSPQMAEKHKHSRENACLSPRERPVSAIFPNPLDPAQRAPAHQIGDTTLPRSDPNLSAPDKESLYIIPYTSVCCQYKQWQYETQL
;
A
#
# COMPACT_ATOMS: atom_id res chain seq x y z
N VAL A 1 34.60 -8.49 -7.97
CA VAL A 1 34.87 -7.71 -9.21
C VAL A 1 34.73 -6.21 -8.95
N SER A 2 33.53 -5.68 -8.67
CA SER A 2 33.28 -4.25 -8.36
C SER A 2 34.35 -3.60 -7.45
N LEU A 3 34.50 -4.13 -6.22
CA LEU A 3 35.50 -3.65 -5.24
C LEU A 3 36.95 -3.64 -5.75
N HIS A 4 37.34 -4.61 -6.60
CA HIS A 4 38.69 -4.68 -7.14
C HIS A 4 38.92 -3.63 -8.23
N LEU A 5 37.91 -3.37 -9.06
CA LEU A 5 37.93 -2.29 -10.05
C LEU A 5 37.99 -0.92 -9.36
N SER A 6 37.14 -0.72 -8.35
CA SER A 6 37.10 0.50 -7.53
C SER A 6 38.45 0.80 -6.87
N PHE A 7 39.06 -0.19 -6.20
CA PHE A 7 40.38 -0.07 -5.58
C PHE A 7 41.52 0.22 -6.58
N SER A 8 41.47 -0.39 -7.77
CA SER A 8 42.44 -0.16 -8.85
C SER A 8 42.34 1.27 -9.42
N LEU A 9 41.13 1.80 -9.55
CA LEU A 9 40.89 3.17 -10.00
C LEU A 9 41.30 4.20 -8.93
N LEU A 10 40.96 3.96 -7.65
CA LEU A 10 41.33 4.85 -6.53
C LEU A 10 42.86 5.01 -6.42
N LYS A 11 43.61 3.91 -6.55
CA LYS A 11 45.09 3.93 -6.56
C LYS A 11 45.72 4.75 -7.69
N LYS A 12 45.02 4.95 -8.82
CA LYS A 12 45.50 5.81 -9.91
C LYS A 12 45.24 7.28 -9.63
N ILE A 13 44.08 7.59 -9.06
CA ILE A 13 43.61 8.97 -8.80
C ILE A 13 44.26 9.60 -7.55
N GLU A 14 44.85 8.81 -6.66
CA GLU A 14 45.50 9.28 -5.42
C GLU A 14 46.57 10.38 -5.58
N ARG A 15 47.15 10.55 -6.78
CA ARG A 15 48.23 11.50 -7.06
C ARG A 15 47.83 12.68 -7.98
N GLU A 16 46.55 12.80 -8.32
CA GLU A 16 46.08 13.77 -9.31
C GLU A 16 45.33 14.96 -8.68
N THR A 17 45.39 16.13 -9.33
CA THR A 17 44.71 17.36 -8.88
C THR A 17 43.18 17.23 -8.86
N TRP A 18 42.63 16.23 -9.53
CA TRP A 18 41.19 15.95 -9.65
C TRP A 18 40.71 14.91 -8.63
N ARG A 19 41.50 14.62 -7.58
CA ARG A 19 41.29 13.51 -6.65
C ARG A 19 39.86 13.40 -6.11
N GLU A 20 39.27 14.50 -5.67
CA GLU A 20 37.93 14.52 -5.09
C GLU A 20 36.83 14.21 -6.13
N SER A 21 36.90 14.85 -7.31
CA SER A 21 36.00 14.56 -8.44
C SER A 21 36.16 13.12 -8.94
N GLY A 22 37.39 12.62 -8.97
CA GLY A 22 37.71 11.24 -9.35
C GLY A 22 37.20 10.20 -8.34
N ILE A 23 37.33 10.46 -7.04
CA ILE A 23 36.73 9.63 -5.97
C ILE A 23 35.20 9.61 -6.12
N SER A 24 34.57 10.76 -6.33
CA SER A 24 33.13 10.85 -6.55
C SER A 24 32.70 10.05 -7.78
N LEU A 25 33.39 10.20 -8.91
CA LEU A 25 33.11 9.45 -10.14
C LEU A 25 33.27 7.94 -9.93
N ILE A 26 34.34 7.50 -9.26
CA ILE A 26 34.55 6.07 -8.96
C ILE A 26 33.43 5.55 -8.06
N ALA A 27 33.01 6.30 -7.04
CA ALA A 27 31.91 5.90 -6.15
C ALA A 27 30.59 5.72 -6.93
N THR A 28 30.24 6.68 -7.80
CA THR A 28 29.05 6.59 -8.65
C THR A 28 29.14 5.42 -9.65
N VAL A 29 30.29 5.21 -10.30
CA VAL A 29 30.51 4.08 -11.23
C VAL A 29 30.48 2.72 -10.52
N THR A 30 31.03 2.64 -9.30
CA THR A 30 31.01 1.42 -8.47
C THR A 30 29.56 1.05 -8.11
N ARG A 31 28.77 2.02 -7.64
CA ARG A 31 27.35 1.84 -7.30
C ARG A 31 26.51 1.49 -8.54
N LEU A 32 26.75 2.16 -9.67
CA LEU A 32 26.10 1.83 -10.95
C LEU A 32 26.40 0.38 -11.36
N MET A 33 27.67 -0.03 -11.34
CA MET A 33 28.08 -1.40 -11.67
C MET A 33 27.40 -2.43 -10.77
N GLU A 34 27.28 -2.16 -9.47
CA GLU A 34 26.58 -3.05 -8.53
C GLU A 34 25.09 -3.17 -8.87
N ARG A 35 24.39 -2.06 -9.17
CA ARG A 35 22.99 -2.09 -9.62
C ARG A 35 22.81 -2.80 -10.96
N LEU A 36 23.73 -2.65 -11.90
CA LEU A 36 23.67 -3.31 -13.21
C LEU A 36 23.98 -4.81 -13.12
N LEU A 37 24.87 -5.22 -12.22
CA LEU A 37 25.14 -6.64 -11.93
C LEU A 37 23.94 -7.29 -11.23
N ASP A 38 23.37 -6.65 -10.19
CA ASP A 38 22.12 -7.06 -9.57
C ASP A 38 21.04 -7.24 -10.65
N TYR A 39 20.79 -6.20 -11.46
CA TYR A 39 19.79 -6.19 -12.54
C TYR A 39 19.98 -7.33 -13.56
N ARG A 40 21.21 -7.53 -14.06
CA ARG A 40 21.54 -8.62 -15.00
C ARG A 40 21.22 -9.98 -14.39
N ASP A 41 21.51 -10.17 -13.11
CA ASP A 41 21.27 -11.43 -12.43
C ASP A 41 19.77 -11.65 -12.16
N CYS A 42 18.99 -10.60 -11.85
CA CYS A 42 17.52 -10.67 -11.77
C CYS A 42 16.83 -10.96 -13.12
N MET A 43 17.45 -10.56 -14.24
CA MET A 43 16.87 -10.69 -15.59
C MET A 43 17.12 -12.05 -16.25
N LYS A 44 17.78 -13.00 -15.56
CA LYS A 44 18.00 -14.36 -16.06
C LYS A 44 16.67 -15.10 -16.33
N LEU A 45 16.71 -16.01 -17.31
CA LEU A 45 15.56 -16.84 -17.68
C LEU A 45 15.17 -17.75 -16.50
N GLY A 46 13.89 -17.78 -16.15
CA GLY A 46 13.36 -18.53 -15.00
C GLY A 46 13.16 -17.74 -13.70
N GLU A 47 13.75 -16.54 -13.55
CA GLU A 47 13.54 -15.72 -12.35
C GLU A 47 12.12 -15.11 -12.27
N VAL A 48 11.62 -14.95 -11.03
CA VAL A 48 10.28 -14.43 -10.73
C VAL A 48 10.14 -12.96 -11.15
N ASP A 49 8.97 -12.57 -11.65
CA ASP A 49 8.71 -11.20 -12.13
C ASP A 49 8.82 -10.14 -11.00
N GLY A 50 8.64 -10.53 -9.73
CA GLY A 50 8.83 -9.68 -8.54
C GLY A 50 10.25 -9.12 -8.43
N LYS A 51 11.28 -9.98 -8.39
CA LYS A 51 12.70 -9.57 -8.48
C LYS A 51 12.95 -8.65 -9.67
N LYS A 52 12.46 -8.99 -10.86
CA LYS A 52 12.65 -8.20 -12.08
C LYS A 52 12.11 -6.77 -11.94
N ILE A 53 10.90 -6.62 -11.39
CA ILE A 53 10.31 -5.31 -11.06
C ILE A 53 11.18 -4.57 -10.03
N GLY A 54 11.56 -5.21 -8.93
CA GLY A 54 12.39 -4.59 -7.88
C GLY A 54 13.75 -4.09 -8.38
N CYS A 55 14.49 -4.92 -9.11
CA CYS A 55 15.79 -4.54 -9.69
C CYS A 55 15.65 -3.45 -10.76
N THR A 56 14.53 -3.44 -11.51
CA THR A 56 14.22 -2.36 -12.47
C THR A 56 13.93 -1.03 -11.77
N VAL A 57 13.11 -1.01 -10.72
CA VAL A 57 12.83 0.20 -9.91
C VAL A 57 14.11 0.76 -9.27
N SER A 58 14.97 -0.12 -8.73
CA SER A 58 16.25 0.34 -8.14
C SER A 58 17.17 1.00 -9.15
N LEU A 59 17.19 0.53 -10.40
CA LEU A 59 18.01 1.08 -11.47
C LEU A 59 17.39 2.35 -12.08
N LEU A 60 16.06 2.38 -12.20
CA LEU A 60 15.27 3.54 -12.61
C LEU A 60 15.53 4.75 -11.69
N ASN A 61 15.48 4.55 -10.37
CA ASN A 61 15.78 5.59 -9.39
C ASN A 61 17.20 6.13 -9.55
N PHE A 62 18.20 5.25 -9.76
CA PHE A 62 19.60 5.65 -9.97
C PHE A 62 19.78 6.54 -11.22
N TYR A 63 19.08 6.23 -12.32
CA TYR A 63 19.11 7.06 -13.53
C TYR A 63 18.45 8.45 -13.33
N LYS A 64 17.41 8.56 -12.50
CA LYS A 64 16.76 9.85 -12.14
C LYS A 64 17.64 10.69 -11.21
N THR A 65 18.11 10.12 -10.09
CA THR A 65 18.70 10.90 -9.00
C THR A 65 20.22 11.08 -9.08
N GLU A 66 20.96 10.13 -9.66
CA GLU A 66 22.44 10.11 -9.57
C GLU A 66 23.14 10.39 -10.90
N LEU A 67 22.55 9.98 -12.03
CA LEU A 67 23.15 10.16 -13.36
C LEU A 67 22.50 11.26 -14.21
N ASN A 68 21.27 11.65 -13.88
CA ASN A 68 20.42 12.56 -14.67
C ASN A 68 20.43 12.21 -16.19
N LYS A 69 20.15 10.93 -16.51
CA LYS A 69 20.15 10.42 -17.89
C LYS A 69 18.72 10.14 -18.36
N GLU A 70 18.06 11.20 -18.78
CA GLU A 70 16.63 11.21 -19.15
C GLU A 70 16.24 10.14 -20.17
N GLU A 71 16.96 10.00 -21.30
CA GLU A 71 16.64 8.95 -22.30
C GLU A 71 16.69 7.54 -21.70
N MET A 72 17.67 7.25 -20.84
CA MET A 72 17.76 5.95 -20.17
C MET A 72 16.63 5.80 -19.15
N TYR A 73 16.33 6.85 -18.38
CA TYR A 73 15.20 6.87 -17.46
C TYR A 73 13.88 6.55 -18.19
N ILE A 74 13.57 7.19 -19.32
CA ILE A 74 12.36 6.92 -20.12
C ILE A 74 12.37 5.48 -20.68
N ARG A 75 13.52 4.95 -21.14
CA ARG A 75 13.63 3.53 -21.55
C ARG A 75 13.29 2.57 -20.41
N TYR A 76 13.77 2.84 -19.20
CA TYR A 76 13.49 2.02 -18.03
C TYR A 76 12.06 2.20 -17.47
N ILE A 77 11.41 3.37 -17.68
CA ILE A 77 9.97 3.54 -17.45
C ILE A 77 9.18 2.53 -18.28
N HIS A 78 9.43 2.47 -19.60
CA HIS A 78 8.69 1.57 -20.48
C HIS A 78 8.97 0.10 -20.17
N LYS A 79 10.24 -0.26 -19.89
CA LYS A 79 10.58 -1.63 -19.48
C LYS A 79 9.92 -2.04 -18.14
N LEU A 80 9.74 -1.10 -17.21
CA LEU A 80 8.99 -1.35 -15.97
C LEU A 80 7.47 -1.45 -16.23
N TYR A 81 6.93 -0.62 -17.13
CA TYR A 81 5.54 -0.64 -17.55
C TYR A 81 5.16 -2.00 -18.17
N ASP A 82 5.98 -2.51 -19.10
CA ASP A 82 5.77 -3.81 -19.74
C ASP A 82 5.80 -4.98 -18.74
N LEU A 83 6.70 -4.92 -17.74
CA LEU A 83 6.74 -5.90 -16.64
C LEU A 83 5.47 -5.85 -15.79
N HIS A 84 4.96 -4.66 -15.46
CA HIS A 84 3.71 -4.51 -14.71
C HIS A 84 2.50 -4.99 -15.52
N LEU A 85 2.41 -4.70 -16.82
CA LEU A 85 1.36 -5.24 -17.69
C LEU A 85 1.40 -6.76 -17.73
N LYS A 86 2.58 -7.36 -17.91
CA LYS A 86 2.76 -8.84 -17.89
C LYS A 86 2.32 -9.45 -16.56
N ALA A 87 2.59 -8.76 -15.45
CA ALA A 87 2.17 -9.16 -14.10
C ALA A 87 0.72 -8.76 -13.75
N GLN A 88 -0.03 -8.12 -14.67
CA GLN A 88 -1.38 -7.57 -14.46
C GLN A 88 -1.50 -6.53 -13.32
N ASN A 89 -0.38 -5.89 -12.96
CA ASN A 89 -0.30 -4.79 -12.01
C ASN A 89 -0.70 -3.46 -12.67
N TYR A 90 -1.94 -3.34 -13.14
CA TYR A 90 -2.38 -2.18 -13.94
C TYR A 90 -2.25 -0.83 -13.21
N THR A 91 -2.44 -0.83 -11.88
CA THR A 91 -2.29 0.37 -11.05
C THR A 91 -0.83 0.84 -11.02
N GLU A 92 0.10 -0.06 -10.78
CA GLU A 92 1.54 0.22 -10.76
C GLU A 92 2.06 0.57 -12.17
N ALA A 93 1.47 -0.03 -13.22
CA ALA A 93 1.72 0.33 -14.61
C ALA A 93 1.31 1.79 -14.90
N SER A 94 0.12 2.22 -14.43
CA SER A 94 -0.33 3.61 -14.51
C SER A 94 0.62 4.58 -13.80
N TYR A 95 0.99 4.31 -12.55
CA TYR A 95 1.98 5.14 -11.83
C TYR A 95 3.34 5.17 -12.51
N THR A 96 3.73 4.07 -13.16
CA THR A 96 4.99 4.01 -13.93
C THR A 96 4.95 4.96 -15.13
N LEU A 97 3.87 4.99 -15.91
CA LEU A 97 3.75 5.93 -17.03
C LEU A 97 3.58 7.39 -16.57
N LEU A 98 3.00 7.66 -15.39
CA LEU A 98 2.97 9.01 -14.82
C LEU A 98 4.37 9.59 -14.61
N LEU A 99 5.42 8.76 -14.40
CA LEU A 99 6.80 9.23 -14.36
C LEU A 99 7.32 9.81 -15.70
N TYR A 100 6.74 9.41 -16.84
CA TYR A 100 7.06 9.99 -18.15
C TYR A 100 6.15 11.19 -18.43
N ASP A 101 4.90 11.14 -17.98
CA ASP A 101 4.00 12.29 -18.00
C ASP A 101 4.58 13.51 -17.26
N GLU A 102 5.25 13.30 -16.12
CA GLU A 102 6.01 14.31 -15.35
C GLU A 102 7.07 15.05 -16.19
N LEU A 103 7.57 14.47 -17.27
CA LEU A 103 8.62 15.04 -18.14
C LEU A 103 8.06 15.79 -19.35
N LEU A 104 6.76 15.70 -19.61
CA LEU A 104 6.10 16.27 -20.78
C LEU A 104 5.24 17.48 -20.40
N GLU A 105 5.30 18.52 -21.22
CA GLU A 105 4.43 19.69 -21.10
C GLU A 105 3.26 19.59 -22.09
N TRP A 106 2.14 20.27 -21.79
CA TRP A 106 1.05 20.48 -22.73
C TRP A 106 1.48 21.52 -23.79
N SER A 107 2.40 21.13 -24.68
CA SER A 107 3.05 22.03 -25.63
C SER A 107 3.17 21.43 -27.05
N ASP A 108 3.19 22.30 -28.05
CA ASP A 108 3.42 21.92 -29.45
C ASP A 108 4.91 21.66 -29.77
N ARG A 109 5.78 21.52 -28.75
CA ARG A 109 7.21 21.21 -28.93
C ARG A 109 7.35 19.87 -29.70
N PRO A 110 8.08 19.83 -30.83
CA PRO A 110 8.22 18.61 -31.61
C PRO A 110 9.18 17.64 -30.93
N LEU A 111 8.69 16.43 -30.64
CA LEU A 111 9.50 15.30 -30.20
C LEU A 111 9.93 14.46 -31.39
N ARG A 112 11.18 14.02 -31.35
CA ARG A 112 11.72 13.04 -32.29
C ARG A 112 11.10 11.65 -32.06
N GLU A 113 11.26 10.79 -33.04
CA GLU A 113 11.03 9.35 -32.91
C GLU A 113 11.86 8.80 -31.75
N PHE A 114 11.20 8.05 -30.86
CA PHE A 114 11.85 7.49 -29.68
C PHE A 114 11.06 6.28 -29.17
N LEU A 115 11.76 5.17 -28.91
CA LEU A 115 11.14 3.87 -28.63
C LEU A 115 10.14 3.52 -29.76
N ASN A 116 8.87 3.32 -29.40
CA ASN A 116 7.79 2.99 -30.34
C ASN A 116 6.95 4.23 -30.71
N TYR A 117 7.34 5.43 -30.26
CA TYR A 117 6.62 6.67 -30.59
C TYR A 117 7.14 7.28 -31.89
N PRO A 118 6.25 7.65 -32.83
CA PRO A 118 6.62 8.42 -34.00
C PRO A 118 7.01 9.86 -33.63
N MET A 119 7.48 10.62 -34.63
CA MET A 119 7.65 12.06 -34.51
C MET A 119 6.27 12.73 -34.34
N GLN A 120 6.09 13.46 -33.24
CA GLN A 120 4.82 14.05 -32.81
C GLN A 120 5.06 15.19 -31.81
N SER A 121 4.06 16.00 -31.46
CA SER A 121 4.24 17.01 -30.40
C SER A 121 4.25 16.39 -28.99
N GLU A 122 4.74 17.14 -28.00
CA GLU A 122 4.61 16.75 -26.59
C GLU A 122 3.15 16.62 -26.19
N TRP A 123 2.30 17.56 -26.59
CA TRP A 123 0.86 17.53 -26.36
C TRP A 123 0.25 16.21 -26.84
N GLN A 124 0.55 15.77 -28.07
CA GLN A 124 0.10 14.48 -28.62
C GLN A 124 0.65 13.27 -27.85
N ARG A 125 1.89 13.34 -27.36
CA ARG A 125 2.47 12.26 -26.55
C ARG A 125 1.86 12.19 -25.15
N LYS A 126 1.60 13.33 -24.54
CA LYS A 126 0.98 13.49 -23.22
C LYS A 126 -0.48 13.03 -23.24
N GLU A 127 -1.23 13.42 -24.27
CA GLU A 127 -2.60 12.92 -24.55
C GLU A 127 -2.64 11.39 -24.62
N TYR A 128 -1.78 10.79 -25.46
CA TYR A 128 -1.70 9.34 -25.61
C TYR A 128 -1.39 8.63 -24.27
N LEU A 129 -0.45 9.17 -23.49
CA LEU A 129 -0.13 8.63 -22.17
C LEU A 129 -1.34 8.74 -21.22
N HIS A 130 -1.99 9.90 -21.12
CA HIS A 130 -3.15 10.10 -20.24
C HIS A 130 -4.27 9.12 -20.57
N LEU A 131 -4.64 8.98 -21.85
CA LEU A 131 -5.64 8.00 -22.31
C LEU A 131 -5.25 6.56 -21.95
N THR A 132 -3.97 6.21 -22.08
CA THR A 132 -3.44 4.88 -21.69
C THR A 132 -3.48 4.67 -20.18
N ILE A 133 -3.13 5.68 -19.39
CA ILE A 133 -3.11 5.64 -17.92
C ILE A 133 -4.54 5.55 -17.35
N ILE A 134 -5.52 6.25 -17.93
CA ILE A 134 -6.94 6.13 -17.58
C ILE A 134 -7.43 4.69 -17.77
N GLN A 135 -7.14 4.07 -18.92
CA GLN A 135 -7.55 2.68 -19.18
C GLN A 135 -6.92 1.69 -18.19
N ASN A 136 -5.66 1.90 -17.80
CA ASN A 136 -4.98 1.05 -16.82
C ASN A 136 -5.49 1.30 -15.39
N PHE A 137 -5.82 2.54 -15.01
CA PHE A 137 -6.47 2.82 -13.73
C PHE A 137 -7.89 2.25 -13.65
N ASP A 138 -8.64 2.20 -14.75
CA ASP A 138 -9.95 1.54 -14.80
C ASP A 138 -9.82 0.02 -14.54
N ARG A 139 -8.89 -0.65 -15.24
CA ARG A 139 -8.57 -2.07 -15.00
C ARG A 139 -8.06 -2.33 -13.58
N GLY A 140 -7.27 -1.41 -13.03
CA GLY A 140 -6.73 -1.44 -11.67
C GLY A 140 -7.71 -0.95 -10.58
N LYS A 141 -8.96 -0.58 -10.94
CA LYS A 141 -10.01 -0.08 -10.05
C LYS A 141 -9.62 1.15 -9.20
N CYS A 142 -8.68 1.94 -9.69
CA CYS A 142 -8.24 3.21 -9.09
C CYS A 142 -8.93 4.39 -9.78
N TRP A 143 -10.27 4.34 -9.82
CA TRP A 143 -11.11 5.22 -10.62
C TRP A 143 -10.98 6.70 -10.25
N GLU A 144 -10.71 7.01 -8.98
CA GLU A 144 -10.43 8.36 -8.48
C GLU A 144 -9.26 9.02 -9.22
N ASN A 145 -8.17 8.27 -9.44
CA ASN A 145 -7.00 8.74 -10.20
C ASN A 145 -7.31 8.88 -11.69
N GLY A 146 -8.15 7.99 -12.24
CA GLY A 146 -8.65 8.09 -13.61
C GLY A 146 -9.50 9.35 -13.83
N ILE A 147 -10.34 9.71 -12.87
CA ILE A 147 -11.19 10.92 -12.90
C ILE A 147 -10.35 12.20 -12.96
N ILE A 148 -9.22 12.25 -12.23
CA ILE A 148 -8.30 13.41 -12.28
C ILE A 148 -7.77 13.60 -13.71
N LEU A 149 -7.28 12.55 -14.37
CA LEU A 149 -6.81 12.62 -15.77
C LEU A 149 -7.95 12.93 -16.76
N CYS A 150 -9.15 12.37 -16.56
CA CYS A 150 -10.30 12.68 -17.41
C CYS A 150 -10.64 14.17 -17.37
N ARG A 151 -10.46 14.84 -16.23
CA ARG A 151 -10.64 16.29 -16.08
C ARG A 151 -9.54 17.07 -16.75
N GLU A 152 -8.28 16.70 -16.55
CA GLU A 152 -7.15 17.37 -17.18
C GLU A 152 -7.24 17.32 -18.71
N LEU A 153 -7.53 16.14 -19.28
CA LEU A 153 -7.80 15.99 -20.72
C LEU A 153 -9.04 16.77 -21.17
N ALA A 154 -10.11 16.78 -20.39
CA ALA A 154 -11.30 17.56 -20.73
C ALA A 154 -10.99 19.07 -20.81
N ASP A 155 -10.23 19.60 -19.87
CA ASP A 155 -9.85 21.01 -19.85
C ASP A 155 -8.89 21.36 -21.01
N GLN A 156 -8.03 20.43 -21.44
CA GLN A 156 -7.26 20.54 -22.68
C GLN A 156 -8.15 20.55 -23.92
N TYR A 157 -9.06 19.59 -24.08
CA TYR A 157 -9.97 19.53 -25.24
C TYR A 157 -10.91 20.74 -25.30
N GLU A 158 -11.36 21.28 -24.17
CA GLU A 158 -12.14 22.53 -24.11
C GLU A 158 -11.32 23.73 -24.61
N SER A 159 -10.04 23.82 -24.20
CA SER A 159 -9.12 24.88 -24.61
C SER A 159 -8.79 24.86 -26.11
N TYR A 160 -8.72 23.68 -26.72
CA TYR A 160 -8.53 23.49 -28.17
C TYR A 160 -9.86 23.40 -28.95
N TYR A 161 -11.01 23.60 -28.29
CA TYR A 161 -12.36 23.51 -28.87
C TYR A 161 -12.74 22.14 -29.48
N ASP A 162 -12.05 21.06 -29.11
CA ASP A 162 -12.42 19.68 -29.49
C ASP A 162 -13.55 19.15 -28.60
N TYR A 163 -14.75 19.67 -28.85
CA TYR A 163 -15.95 19.26 -28.13
C TYR A 163 -16.32 17.78 -28.33
N ARG A 164 -15.77 17.11 -29.36
CA ARG A 164 -16.05 15.69 -29.62
C ARG A 164 -15.26 14.79 -28.69
N ASN A 165 -13.99 15.09 -28.43
CA ASN A 165 -13.20 14.35 -27.46
C ASN A 165 -13.49 14.81 -26.01
N LEU A 166 -13.78 16.09 -25.77
CA LEU A 166 -14.34 16.58 -24.49
C LEU A 166 -15.59 15.78 -24.06
N SER A 167 -16.54 15.59 -24.98
CA SER A 167 -17.76 14.80 -24.72
C SER A 167 -17.42 13.36 -24.28
N LYS A 168 -16.45 12.70 -24.92
CA LYS A 168 -15.98 11.37 -24.52
C LYS A 168 -15.35 11.38 -23.12
N MET A 169 -14.54 12.38 -22.80
CA MET A 169 -13.90 12.48 -21.47
C MET A 169 -14.92 12.69 -20.36
N ARG A 170 -15.96 13.52 -20.57
CA ARG A 170 -17.03 13.69 -19.58
C ARG A 170 -17.91 12.44 -19.44
N MET A 171 -18.13 11.66 -20.51
CA MET A 171 -18.77 10.34 -20.41
C MET A 171 -17.90 9.32 -19.65
N MET A 172 -16.58 9.34 -19.85
CA MET A 172 -15.64 8.50 -19.09
C MET A 172 -15.65 8.89 -17.60
N GLU A 173 -15.56 10.19 -17.28
CA GLU A 173 -15.64 10.72 -15.91
C GLU A 173 -16.94 10.23 -15.22
N ALA A 174 -18.09 10.34 -15.88
CA ALA A 174 -19.37 9.83 -15.36
C ALA A 174 -19.34 8.32 -15.11
N SER A 175 -18.88 7.52 -16.07
CA SER A 175 -18.79 6.06 -15.91
C SER A 175 -17.86 5.63 -14.77
N LEU A 176 -16.79 6.39 -14.50
CA LEU A 176 -15.90 6.13 -13.37
C LEU A 176 -16.59 6.45 -12.03
N TYR A 177 -17.46 7.45 -11.96
CA TYR A 177 -18.29 7.71 -10.77
C TYR A 177 -19.29 6.58 -10.51
N ASP A 178 -19.99 6.11 -11.55
CA ASP A 178 -20.93 4.99 -11.43
C ASP A 178 -20.20 3.74 -10.90
N LYS A 179 -19.00 3.45 -11.42
CA LYS A 179 -18.16 2.34 -10.92
C LYS A 179 -17.76 2.49 -9.45
N ILE A 180 -17.37 3.69 -9.00
CA ILE A 180 -17.07 3.96 -7.58
C ILE A 180 -18.29 3.65 -6.70
N MET A 181 -19.49 3.94 -7.18
CA MET A 181 -20.73 3.74 -6.42
C MET A 181 -21.18 2.27 -6.41
N ASP A 182 -21.21 1.63 -7.58
CA ASP A 182 -21.89 0.34 -7.78
C ASP A 182 -20.97 -0.88 -7.65
N GLN A 183 -19.66 -0.74 -7.83
CA GLN A 183 -18.72 -1.86 -7.83
C GLN A 183 -17.94 -1.96 -6.52
N GLN A 184 -18.06 -3.12 -5.86
CA GLN A 184 -17.28 -3.43 -4.67
C GLN A 184 -15.78 -3.59 -5.00
N ARG A 185 -14.94 -2.92 -4.21
CA ARG A 185 -13.48 -3.10 -4.20
C ARG A 185 -13.06 -4.01 -3.06
N LEU A 186 -11.98 -4.75 -3.26
CA LEU A 186 -11.37 -5.58 -2.23
C LEU A 186 -10.46 -4.71 -1.38
N GLU A 187 -10.54 -4.88 -0.07
CA GLU A 187 -9.64 -4.23 0.89
C GLU A 187 -8.31 -5.00 0.89
N PRO A 188 -7.18 -4.40 0.49
CA PRO A 188 -5.89 -5.08 0.43
C PRO A 188 -5.28 -5.23 1.83
N GLU A 189 -4.64 -6.37 2.09
CA GLU A 189 -3.73 -6.50 3.22
C GLU A 189 -2.36 -5.89 2.91
N PHE A 190 -1.65 -5.49 3.96
CA PHE A 190 -0.29 -4.97 3.87
C PHE A 190 0.65 -5.78 4.76
N PHE A 191 1.83 -6.08 4.23
CA PHE A 191 2.81 -6.94 4.88
C PHE A 191 4.15 -6.23 4.98
N ARG A 192 4.68 -6.10 6.20
CA ARG A 192 6.07 -5.68 6.41
C ARG A 192 6.97 -6.88 6.17
N VAL A 193 7.98 -6.74 5.32
CA VAL A 193 9.06 -7.72 5.12
C VAL A 193 10.41 -7.07 5.44
N GLY A 194 11.16 -7.68 6.37
CA GLY A 194 12.55 -7.35 6.66
C GLY A 194 13.49 -8.39 6.06
N PHE A 195 14.52 -7.94 5.35
CA PHE A 195 15.53 -8.76 4.68
C PHE A 195 16.87 -8.61 5.38
N TYR A 196 17.32 -9.61 6.14
CA TYR A 196 18.54 -9.48 6.95
C TYR A 196 19.61 -10.53 6.63
N GLY A 197 20.87 -10.15 6.85
CA GLY A 197 22.04 -10.99 6.59
C GLY A 197 22.69 -10.69 5.24
N LYS A 198 23.99 -11.00 5.15
CA LYS A 198 24.88 -10.54 4.06
C LYS A 198 24.58 -11.18 2.70
N LYS A 199 23.83 -12.28 2.64
CA LYS A 199 23.53 -12.99 1.37
C LYS A 199 22.37 -12.39 0.57
N PHE A 200 21.70 -11.33 1.04
CA PHE A 200 20.77 -10.57 0.19
C PHE A 200 21.50 -9.61 -0.78
N PRO A 201 20.91 -9.33 -1.96
CA PRO A 201 21.34 -8.25 -2.86
C PRO A 201 21.39 -6.89 -2.15
N PHE A 202 22.22 -5.96 -2.64
CA PHE A 202 22.47 -4.71 -1.91
C PHE A 202 21.23 -3.79 -1.78
N PHE A 203 20.24 -3.91 -2.66
CA PHE A 203 18.98 -3.17 -2.53
C PHE A 203 18.02 -3.74 -1.48
N LEU A 204 18.22 -4.98 -1.01
CA LEU A 204 17.39 -5.61 0.03
C LEU A 204 18.13 -5.76 1.36
N ARG A 205 19.46 -5.97 1.32
CA ARG A 205 20.27 -6.30 2.50
C ARG A 205 20.09 -5.32 3.65
N ASN A 206 19.65 -5.86 4.78
CA ASN A 206 19.42 -5.18 6.05
C ASN A 206 18.44 -4.00 5.95
N LYS A 207 17.44 -4.12 5.05
CA LYS A 207 16.37 -3.14 4.83
C LYS A 207 15.00 -3.73 5.14
N GLU A 208 14.05 -2.85 5.44
CA GLU A 208 12.66 -3.17 5.70
C GLU A 208 11.77 -2.55 4.62
N PHE A 209 10.74 -3.27 4.19
CA PHE A 209 9.76 -2.81 3.20
C PHE A 209 8.35 -3.09 3.70
N VAL A 210 7.37 -2.29 3.27
CA VAL A 210 5.95 -2.67 3.34
C VAL A 210 5.44 -2.95 1.94
N CYS A 211 4.75 -4.07 1.78
CA CYS A 211 4.19 -4.57 0.53
C CYS A 211 2.66 -4.55 0.60
N ARG A 212 2.00 -4.03 -0.43
CA ARG A 212 0.57 -4.18 -0.69
C ARG A 212 0.31 -5.56 -1.29
N GLY A 213 -0.40 -6.40 -0.55
CA GLY A 213 -0.77 -7.75 -0.97
C GLY A 213 -1.54 -7.80 -2.28
N HIS A 214 -1.55 -8.98 -2.91
CA HIS A 214 -2.45 -9.28 -4.03
C HIS A 214 -3.90 -9.45 -3.55
N ASP A 215 -4.85 -9.44 -4.49
CA ASP A 215 -6.27 -9.65 -4.19
C ASP A 215 -6.48 -10.99 -3.46
N TYR A 216 -7.16 -10.94 -2.30
CA TYR A 216 -7.35 -12.06 -1.37
C TYR A 216 -6.09 -12.66 -0.73
N GLU A 217 -4.90 -12.07 -0.91
CA GLU A 217 -3.67 -12.56 -0.30
C GLU A 217 -3.68 -12.32 1.22
N ARG A 218 -3.42 -13.39 1.98
CA ARG A 218 -3.26 -13.39 3.45
C ARG A 218 -1.79 -13.57 3.83
N LEU A 219 -1.46 -13.29 5.08
CA LEU A 219 -0.10 -13.37 5.63
C LEU A 219 0.61 -14.69 5.31
N GLU A 220 -0.04 -15.85 5.47
CA GLU A 220 0.57 -17.16 5.23
C GLU A 220 0.89 -17.36 3.73
N ALA A 221 -0.03 -16.97 2.84
CA ALA A 221 0.18 -17.04 1.40
C ALA A 221 1.32 -16.12 0.95
N PHE A 222 1.37 -14.89 1.50
CA PHE A 222 2.46 -13.94 1.27
C PHE A 222 3.81 -14.50 1.76
N GLN A 223 3.86 -15.06 2.97
CA GLN A 223 5.07 -15.70 3.51
C GLN A 223 5.57 -16.84 2.61
N GLN A 224 4.68 -17.74 2.17
CA GLN A 224 5.05 -18.83 1.25
C GLN A 224 5.55 -18.30 -0.09
N ARG A 225 4.91 -17.26 -0.65
CA ARG A 225 5.37 -16.62 -1.89
C ARG A 225 6.77 -16.00 -1.74
N MET A 226 7.04 -15.32 -0.63
CA MET A 226 8.37 -14.74 -0.36
C MET A 226 9.44 -15.82 -0.16
N LEU A 227 9.13 -16.94 0.50
CA LEU A 227 10.05 -18.06 0.65
C LEU A 227 10.32 -18.79 -0.68
N ASN A 228 9.32 -18.89 -1.57
CA ASN A 228 9.51 -19.41 -2.92
C ASN A 228 10.38 -18.49 -3.79
N GLU A 229 10.30 -17.16 -3.60
CA GLU A 229 11.15 -16.19 -4.29
C GLU A 229 12.60 -16.19 -3.75
N PHE A 230 12.78 -16.47 -2.46
CA PHE A 230 14.07 -16.55 -1.76
C PHE A 230 14.25 -17.92 -1.07
N PRO A 231 14.50 -19.01 -1.82
CA PRO A 231 14.50 -20.38 -1.29
C PRO A 231 15.66 -20.71 -0.34
N HIS A 232 16.63 -19.80 -0.17
CA HIS A 232 17.71 -19.91 0.81
C HIS A 232 17.46 -19.06 2.07
N ALA A 233 16.31 -18.41 2.17
CA ALA A 233 15.95 -17.58 3.31
C ALA A 233 15.30 -18.38 4.45
N ILE A 234 15.70 -18.06 5.67
CA ILE A 234 15.17 -18.62 6.90
C ILE A 234 14.07 -17.70 7.43
N ALA A 235 12.85 -18.23 7.60
CA ALA A 235 11.74 -17.49 8.18
C ALA A 235 11.95 -17.26 9.68
N MET A 236 12.08 -16.00 10.09
CA MET A 236 12.16 -15.61 11.50
C MET A 236 10.79 -15.73 12.17
N GLN A 237 10.72 -16.54 13.23
CA GLN A 237 9.48 -16.79 13.98
C GLN A 237 9.13 -15.63 14.94
N HIS A 238 10.12 -14.87 15.40
CA HIS A 238 9.93 -13.77 16.34
C HIS A 238 9.92 -12.42 15.62
N VAL A 239 9.02 -11.54 16.08
CA VAL A 239 8.86 -10.16 15.55
C VAL A 239 9.79 -9.15 16.27
N ASN A 240 10.64 -9.64 17.18
CA ASN A 240 11.70 -8.83 17.81
C ASN A 240 12.59 -8.17 16.74
N GLN A 241 13.13 -6.98 17.03
CA GLN A 241 14.16 -6.40 16.17
C GLN A 241 15.36 -7.37 16.07
N PRO A 242 15.94 -7.58 14.88
CA PRO A 242 17.13 -8.41 14.75
C PRO A 242 18.29 -7.80 15.54
N ASP A 243 19.15 -8.68 16.03
CA ASP A 243 20.39 -8.29 16.68
C ASP A 243 21.54 -8.17 15.67
N GLN A 244 22.70 -7.74 16.17
CA GLN A 244 23.88 -7.56 15.32
C GLN A 244 24.41 -8.89 14.75
N THR A 245 24.12 -10.04 15.36
CA THR A 245 24.51 -11.34 14.81
C THR A 245 23.71 -11.65 13.54
N ILE A 246 22.39 -11.44 13.53
CA ILE A 246 21.54 -11.62 12.34
C ILE A 246 21.95 -10.64 11.22
N TYR A 247 22.16 -9.36 11.54
CA TYR A 247 22.58 -8.36 10.53
C TYR A 247 23.93 -8.69 9.87
N GLN A 248 24.83 -9.37 10.58
CA GLN A 248 26.16 -9.73 10.09
C GLN A 248 26.30 -11.17 9.61
N ALA A 249 25.28 -12.02 9.76
CA ALA A 249 25.30 -13.42 9.38
C ALA A 249 25.56 -13.60 7.87
N ASP A 250 26.29 -14.65 7.50
CA ASP A 250 26.43 -15.09 6.10
C ASP A 250 25.24 -15.99 5.68
N ALA A 251 24.03 -15.46 5.88
CA ALA A 251 22.76 -16.14 5.63
C ALA A 251 21.73 -15.14 5.08
N GLN A 252 20.52 -15.63 4.80
CA GLN A 252 19.34 -14.85 4.46
C GLN A 252 18.28 -15.11 5.52
N TYR A 253 17.79 -14.06 6.19
CA TYR A 253 16.69 -14.13 7.14
C TYR A 253 15.53 -13.23 6.67
N LEU A 254 14.31 -13.78 6.65
CA LEU A 254 13.09 -13.04 6.35
C LEU A 254 12.23 -12.91 7.59
N GLN A 255 11.81 -11.68 7.90
CA GLN A 255 10.88 -11.40 8.99
C GLN A 255 9.64 -10.71 8.43
N ILE A 256 8.50 -11.42 8.48
CA ILE A 256 7.29 -11.04 7.75
C ILE A 256 6.08 -11.03 8.70
N TYR A 257 5.38 -9.90 8.77
CA TYR A 257 4.16 -9.73 9.56
C TYR A 257 3.19 -8.74 8.89
N ALA A 258 1.89 -8.89 9.17
CA ALA A 258 0.86 -7.99 8.68
C ALA A 258 0.91 -6.63 9.41
N VAL A 259 0.58 -5.55 8.69
CA VAL A 259 0.54 -4.18 9.23
C VAL A 259 -0.75 -3.47 8.80
N THR A 260 -1.29 -2.62 9.67
CA THR A 260 -2.51 -1.85 9.41
C THR A 260 -2.14 -0.50 8.77
N PRO A 261 -2.77 -0.07 7.67
CA PRO A 261 -2.56 1.27 7.11
C PRO A 261 -3.04 2.35 8.09
N ILE A 262 -2.35 3.50 8.08
CA ILE A 262 -2.76 4.73 8.77
C ILE A 262 -3.15 5.76 7.70
N PRO A 263 -4.46 5.98 7.44
CA PRO A 263 -4.90 6.94 6.43
C PRO A 263 -4.65 8.39 6.86
N ASP A 264 -4.13 9.20 5.94
CA ASP A 264 -3.98 10.64 6.14
C ASP A 264 -5.29 11.42 5.88
N SER A 265 -6.19 10.89 5.03
CA SER A 265 -7.49 11.48 4.64
C SER A 265 -8.58 11.35 5.72
N GLN A 266 -8.25 11.68 6.96
CA GLN A 266 -9.16 11.62 8.11
C GLN A 266 -10.41 12.51 7.93
N ASP A 267 -10.27 13.61 7.20
CA ASP A 267 -11.37 14.51 6.84
C ASP A 267 -12.48 13.81 6.03
N VAL A 268 -12.11 12.99 5.03
CA VAL A 268 -13.09 12.22 4.23
C VAL A 268 -13.67 11.06 5.04
N LEU A 269 -12.84 10.39 5.83
CA LEU A 269 -13.25 9.21 6.61
C LEU A 269 -14.21 9.57 7.75
N GLN A 270 -14.00 10.70 8.42
CA GLN A 270 -14.84 11.17 9.53
C GLN A 270 -16.07 11.96 9.06
N ARG A 271 -16.14 12.36 7.78
CA ARG A 271 -17.28 13.14 7.27
C ARG A 271 -18.56 12.32 7.17
N ASP A 272 -19.64 12.91 7.64
CA ASP A 272 -20.99 12.32 7.59
C ASP A 272 -21.60 12.39 6.19
N GLY A 273 -22.49 11.44 5.90
CA GLY A 273 -23.17 11.33 4.61
C GLY A 273 -22.29 10.87 3.44
N VAL A 274 -20.96 10.77 3.61
CA VAL A 274 -20.07 10.14 2.63
C VAL A 274 -20.23 8.61 2.68
N PRO A 275 -20.64 7.95 1.59
CA PRO A 275 -20.84 6.50 1.58
C PRO A 275 -19.54 5.68 1.76
N ASP A 276 -19.66 4.46 2.29
CA ASP A 276 -18.52 3.62 2.66
C ASP A 276 -17.68 3.14 1.47
N ASN A 277 -18.26 3.00 0.28
CA ASN A 277 -17.55 2.68 -0.97
C ASN A 277 -16.53 3.76 -1.37
N ILE A 278 -16.86 5.04 -1.14
CA ILE A 278 -15.93 6.17 -1.28
C ILE A 278 -14.89 6.13 -0.16
N LYS A 279 -15.31 5.99 1.10
CA LYS A 279 -14.39 5.94 2.25
C LYS A 279 -13.36 4.81 2.13
N SER A 280 -13.77 3.65 1.62
CA SER A 280 -12.90 2.49 1.44
C SER A 280 -11.66 2.82 0.58
N PHE A 281 -11.80 3.58 -0.51
CA PHE A 281 -10.63 3.99 -1.30
C PHE A 281 -9.59 4.75 -0.45
N TYR A 282 -10.03 5.75 0.32
CA TYR A 282 -9.15 6.56 1.16
C TYR A 282 -8.60 5.83 2.39
N LYS A 283 -9.17 4.68 2.79
CA LYS A 283 -8.59 3.82 3.85
C LYS A 283 -7.33 3.06 3.41
N PHE A 284 -7.18 2.78 2.11
CA PHE A 284 -6.18 1.84 1.59
C PHE A 284 -5.32 2.35 0.43
N ASN A 285 -5.50 3.61 0.01
CA ASN A 285 -4.74 4.21 -1.08
C ASN A 285 -4.16 5.57 -0.66
N HIS A 286 -3.01 5.93 -1.24
CA HIS A 286 -2.18 7.06 -0.82
C HIS A 286 -1.68 6.94 0.63
N ILE A 287 -1.38 5.70 1.07
CA ILE A 287 -0.94 5.42 2.44
C ILE A 287 0.58 5.49 2.54
N TRP A 288 1.07 6.43 3.36
CA TRP A 288 2.50 6.59 3.69
C TRP A 288 2.91 5.86 4.96
N ARG A 289 1.98 5.66 5.89
CA ARG A 289 2.25 5.22 7.26
C ARG A 289 1.49 3.95 7.61
N PHE A 290 2.14 3.06 8.35
CA PHE A 290 1.61 1.75 8.74
C PHE A 290 1.88 1.48 10.21
N ARG A 291 0.96 0.80 10.88
CA ARG A 291 1.02 0.43 12.30
C ARG A 291 1.16 -1.07 12.45
N TYR A 292 1.99 -1.48 13.41
CA TYR A 292 2.02 -2.82 13.97
C TYR A 292 1.98 -2.70 15.49
N ASP A 293 0.97 -3.33 16.11
CA ASP A 293 0.76 -3.33 17.55
C ASP A 293 1.06 -4.73 18.10
N ARG A 294 1.97 -4.80 19.08
CA ARG A 294 2.38 -6.05 19.72
C ARG A 294 2.04 -6.03 21.22
N PRO A 295 1.16 -6.91 21.70
CA PRO A 295 0.88 -7.01 23.14
C PRO A 295 2.06 -7.62 23.90
N PHE A 296 2.33 -7.11 25.09
CA PHE A 296 3.30 -7.66 26.05
C PHE A 296 2.90 -7.34 27.49
N HIS A 297 3.53 -8.00 28.46
CA HIS A 297 3.32 -7.73 29.87
C HIS A 297 4.55 -7.08 30.51
N LYS A 298 4.35 -6.00 31.27
CA LYS A 298 5.36 -5.45 32.18
C LYS A 298 5.08 -5.93 33.60
N GLY A 299 6.13 -6.38 34.30
CA GLY A 299 6.00 -6.96 35.64
C GLY A 299 5.32 -8.33 35.65
N THR A 300 4.80 -8.73 36.80
CA THR A 300 4.10 -10.01 36.97
C THR A 300 2.72 -9.97 36.32
N LYS A 301 2.48 -10.85 35.34
CA LYS A 301 1.14 -11.05 34.76
C LYS A 301 0.15 -11.50 35.83
N ASP A 302 -0.86 -10.68 36.09
CA ASP A 302 -2.01 -11.05 36.93
C ASP A 302 -2.78 -12.20 36.24
N LYS A 303 -3.01 -13.29 36.98
CA LYS A 303 -3.68 -14.50 36.48
C LYS A 303 -5.20 -14.36 36.41
N GLU A 304 -5.78 -13.50 37.23
CA GLU A 304 -7.23 -13.26 37.29
C GLU A 304 -7.65 -12.18 36.29
N ASN A 305 -6.80 -11.17 36.08
CA ASN A 305 -7.09 -10.05 35.18
C ASN A 305 -5.82 -9.55 34.47
N GLU A 306 -5.51 -10.17 33.33
CA GLU A 306 -4.30 -9.87 32.56
C GLU A 306 -4.24 -8.41 32.06
N PHE A 307 -5.40 -7.76 31.87
CA PHE A 307 -5.52 -6.40 31.34
C PHE A 307 -4.89 -5.33 32.25
N LYS A 308 -4.70 -5.59 33.55
CA LYS A 308 -3.96 -4.68 34.44
C LYS A 308 -2.49 -4.46 34.03
N SER A 309 -1.92 -5.42 33.30
CA SER A 309 -0.50 -5.48 32.95
C SER A 309 -0.25 -5.59 31.44
N LEU A 310 -1.30 -5.48 30.62
CA LEU A 310 -1.24 -5.68 29.17
C LEU A 310 -0.87 -4.38 28.44
N TRP A 311 0.44 -4.17 28.27
CA TRP A 311 1.00 -3.08 27.49
C TRP A 311 0.99 -3.44 26.00
N VAL A 312 1.06 -2.42 25.13
CA VAL A 312 1.20 -2.61 23.68
C VAL A 312 2.42 -1.85 23.17
N GLU A 313 3.34 -2.57 22.53
CA GLU A 313 4.45 -2.01 21.77
C GLU A 313 3.92 -1.64 20.37
N ARG A 314 3.72 -0.35 20.13
CA ARG A 314 3.23 0.20 18.88
C ARG A 314 4.39 0.65 18.01
N THR A 315 4.66 -0.09 16.94
CA THR A 315 5.59 0.31 15.88
C THR A 315 4.84 1.04 14.78
N THR A 316 5.22 2.28 14.48
CA THR A 316 4.79 3.01 13.29
C THR A 316 5.92 3.05 12.26
N LEU A 317 5.60 2.70 11.02
CA LEU A 317 6.50 2.65 9.88
C LEU A 317 6.09 3.74 8.88
N THR A 318 7.03 4.56 8.42
CA THR A 318 6.81 5.55 7.35
C THR A 318 7.61 5.13 6.12
N LEU A 319 6.99 5.10 4.94
CA LEU A 319 7.61 4.68 3.70
C LEU A 319 8.21 5.85 2.91
N ILE A 320 9.23 5.58 2.09
CA ILE A 320 9.80 6.56 1.15
C ILE A 320 8.82 7.05 0.07
N GLN A 321 7.75 6.30 -0.19
CA GLN A 321 6.68 6.61 -1.15
C GLN A 321 5.36 5.96 -0.68
N SER A 322 4.22 6.60 -0.97
CA SER A 322 2.91 6.04 -0.65
C SER A 322 2.59 4.78 -1.45
N LEU A 323 1.80 3.87 -0.85
CA LEU A 323 1.14 2.78 -1.57
C LEU A 323 -0.31 3.15 -1.95
N PRO A 324 -0.78 2.82 -3.18
CA PRO A 324 -0.03 2.24 -4.30
C PRO A 324 0.87 3.28 -5.00
N GLY A 325 1.86 2.80 -5.78
CA GLY A 325 2.80 3.65 -6.53
C GLY A 325 3.46 2.86 -7.67
N ILE A 326 4.69 3.21 -8.06
CA ILE A 326 5.44 2.53 -9.15
C ILE A 326 5.86 1.09 -8.84
N SER A 327 5.62 0.63 -7.61
CA SER A 327 5.85 -0.73 -7.16
C SER A 327 4.82 -1.09 -6.08
N ARG A 328 4.59 -2.39 -5.87
CA ARG A 328 3.70 -2.88 -4.80
C ARG A 328 4.33 -2.78 -3.41
N TRP A 329 5.62 -2.46 -3.32
CA TRP A 329 6.35 -2.30 -2.06
C TRP A 329 7.28 -1.09 -2.07
N PHE A 330 7.48 -0.49 -0.89
CA PHE A 330 8.45 0.59 -0.70
C PHE A 330 9.23 0.40 0.60
N GLU A 331 10.46 0.92 0.60
CA GLU A 331 11.35 0.88 1.75
C GLU A 331 10.79 1.72 2.91
N VAL A 332 10.95 1.22 4.12
CA VAL A 332 10.67 1.96 5.35
C VAL A 332 11.78 2.99 5.56
N GLU A 333 11.44 4.27 5.46
CA GLU A 333 12.35 5.38 5.74
C GLU A 333 12.55 5.58 7.25
N LYS A 334 11.44 5.55 8.00
CA LYS A 334 11.41 5.86 9.43
C LYS A 334 10.61 4.82 10.20
N ARG A 335 11.16 4.41 11.35
CA ARG A 335 10.51 3.56 12.33
C ARG A 335 10.40 4.33 13.66
N GLU A 336 9.21 4.34 14.23
CA GLU A 336 8.91 4.92 15.54
C GLU A 336 8.32 3.82 16.42
N LEU A 337 8.73 3.75 17.69
CA LEU A 337 8.23 2.78 18.67
C LEU A 337 7.72 3.56 19.87
N VAL A 338 6.46 3.30 20.24
CA VAL A 338 5.79 3.90 21.40
C VAL A 338 5.16 2.77 22.21
N GLU A 339 5.30 2.82 23.53
CA GLU A 339 4.59 1.92 24.43
C GLU A 339 3.26 2.57 24.83
N VAL A 340 2.16 1.83 24.66
CA VAL A 340 0.81 2.24 25.09
C VAL A 340 0.51 1.54 26.41
N SER A 341 0.09 2.31 27.42
CA SER A 341 -0.24 1.76 28.74
C SER A 341 -1.50 0.89 28.71
N PRO A 342 -1.73 0.03 29.72
CA PRO A 342 -2.89 -0.86 29.72
C PRO A 342 -4.23 -0.10 29.78
N LEU A 343 -4.26 1.08 30.42
CA LEU A 343 -5.42 1.97 30.46
C LEU A 343 -5.69 2.64 29.10
N GLU A 344 -4.65 3.15 28.45
CA GLU A 344 -4.77 3.75 27.10
C GLU A 344 -5.19 2.71 26.06
N ASN A 345 -4.65 1.49 26.15
CA ASN A 345 -5.07 0.35 25.35
C ASN A 345 -6.57 0.02 25.56
N ALA A 346 -7.04 0.00 26.82
CA ALA A 346 -8.46 -0.23 27.12
C ALA A 346 -9.38 0.87 26.53
N ILE A 347 -8.96 2.14 26.59
CA ILE A 347 -9.66 3.27 25.94
C ILE A 347 -9.75 3.05 24.43
N GLU A 348 -8.62 2.81 23.76
CA GLU A 348 -8.60 2.58 22.31
C GLU A 348 -9.44 1.37 21.90
N VAL A 349 -9.41 0.27 22.65
CA VAL A 349 -10.19 -0.93 22.36
C VAL A 349 -11.69 -0.63 22.39
N ILE A 350 -12.17 0.15 23.38
CA ILE A 350 -13.59 0.53 23.48
C ILE A 350 -13.96 1.58 22.41
N GLU A 351 -13.12 2.58 22.13
CA GLU A 351 -13.35 3.56 21.06
C GLU A 351 -13.51 2.88 19.70
N ASN A 352 -12.58 1.99 19.34
CA ASN A 352 -12.64 1.23 18.09
C ASN A 352 -13.87 0.32 18.04
N LYS A 353 -14.28 -0.29 19.18
CA LYS A 353 -15.49 -1.12 19.24
C LYS A 353 -16.78 -0.30 19.11
N ASN A 354 -16.84 0.88 19.72
CA ASN A 354 -17.94 1.83 19.61
C ASN A 354 -18.10 2.30 18.16
N LEU A 355 -16.99 2.67 17.50
CA LEU A 355 -17.00 3.03 16.08
C LEU A 355 -17.48 1.87 15.20
N GLN A 356 -16.98 0.65 15.41
CA GLN A 356 -17.41 -0.55 14.68
C GLN A 356 -18.92 -0.82 14.84
N LEU A 357 -19.45 -0.72 16.07
CA LEU A 357 -20.88 -0.86 16.34
C LEU A 357 -21.69 0.21 15.61
N ARG A 358 -21.29 1.50 15.72
CA ARG A 358 -21.95 2.62 15.02
C ARG A 358 -22.04 2.36 13.51
N THR A 359 -20.93 1.97 12.86
CA THR A 359 -20.90 1.64 11.43
C THR A 359 -21.88 0.50 11.08
N LEU A 360 -21.82 -0.63 11.80
CA LEU A 360 -22.70 -1.78 11.53
C LEU A 360 -24.19 -1.44 11.73
N ILE A 361 -24.51 -0.65 12.75
CA ILE A 361 -25.88 -0.21 13.01
C ILE A 361 -26.38 0.70 11.87
N THR A 362 -25.57 1.69 11.44
CA THR A 362 -25.92 2.56 10.31
C THR A 362 -26.13 1.78 9.02
N GLN A 363 -25.24 0.84 8.68
CA GLN A 363 -25.36 -0.01 7.48
C GLN A 363 -26.59 -0.94 7.53
N CYS A 364 -26.97 -1.43 8.71
CA CYS A 364 -28.18 -2.22 8.91
C CYS A 364 -29.44 -1.36 8.73
N GLN A 365 -29.48 -0.19 9.38
CA GLN A 365 -30.60 0.75 9.31
C GLN A 365 -30.84 1.29 7.88
N SER A 366 -29.77 1.58 7.14
CA SER A 366 -29.83 2.06 5.75
C SER A 366 -30.19 0.97 4.72
N ARG A 367 -30.35 -0.29 5.16
CA ARG A 367 -30.51 -1.48 4.32
C ARG A 367 -29.35 -1.73 3.34
N GLN A 368 -28.15 -1.21 3.65
CA GLN A 368 -26.93 -1.51 2.91
C GLN A 368 -26.39 -2.92 3.25
N MET A 369 -26.71 -3.46 4.43
CA MET A 369 -26.41 -4.85 4.76
C MET A 369 -27.50 -5.81 4.25
N GLN A 370 -27.12 -6.76 3.39
CA GLN A 370 -27.97 -7.89 3.02
C GLN A 370 -28.05 -8.97 4.12
N ASN A 371 -27.06 -9.02 5.02
CA ASN A 371 -26.95 -10.02 6.08
C ASN A 371 -26.74 -9.31 7.44
N ILE A 372 -27.60 -9.62 8.43
CA ILE A 372 -27.55 -9.03 9.77
C ILE A 372 -26.47 -9.65 10.67
N ASN A 373 -25.97 -10.84 10.35
CA ASN A 373 -25.06 -11.62 11.21
C ASN A 373 -23.81 -10.84 11.69
N PRO A 374 -23.17 -9.95 10.90
CA PRO A 374 -22.06 -9.13 11.39
C PRO A 374 -22.46 -8.21 12.55
N LEU A 375 -23.65 -7.61 12.51
CA LEU A 375 -24.19 -6.81 13.62
C LEU A 375 -24.56 -7.73 14.80
N THR A 376 -25.23 -8.85 14.58
CA THR A 376 -25.57 -9.82 15.64
C THR A 376 -24.33 -10.32 16.39
N MET A 377 -23.28 -10.67 15.65
CA MET A 377 -22.01 -11.14 16.21
C MET A 377 -21.29 -10.05 17.00
N CYS A 378 -21.30 -8.80 16.51
CA CYS A 378 -20.68 -7.68 17.21
C CYS A 378 -21.43 -7.33 18.50
N LEU A 379 -22.77 -7.27 18.46
CA LEU A 379 -23.63 -7.09 19.65
C LEU A 379 -23.38 -8.20 20.68
N ASN A 380 -23.42 -9.47 20.25
CA ASN A 380 -23.19 -10.61 21.14
C ASN A 380 -21.80 -10.59 21.78
N GLY A 381 -20.74 -10.30 21.01
CA GLY A 381 -19.37 -10.28 21.53
C GLY A 381 -19.07 -9.17 22.53
N VAL A 382 -19.90 -8.12 22.59
CA VAL A 382 -19.78 -7.03 23.58
C VAL A 382 -20.71 -7.23 24.77
N ILE A 383 -21.96 -7.66 24.53
CA ILE A 383 -22.97 -7.86 25.58
C ILE A 383 -22.69 -9.14 26.39
N ASP A 384 -22.41 -10.25 25.72
CA ASP A 384 -22.19 -11.57 26.31
C ASP A 384 -20.71 -11.98 26.14
N ALA A 385 -19.84 -11.16 26.74
CA ALA A 385 -18.38 -11.25 26.62
C ALA A 385 -17.75 -12.41 27.42
N ALA A 386 -18.39 -13.59 27.39
CA ALA A 386 -18.13 -14.74 28.25
C ALA A 386 -16.70 -15.32 28.22
N VAL A 387 -15.91 -15.02 27.18
CA VAL A 387 -14.51 -15.49 27.04
C VAL A 387 -13.52 -14.52 27.68
N ASN A 388 -13.63 -13.22 27.37
CA ASN A 388 -12.66 -12.20 27.78
C ASN A 388 -13.09 -11.40 29.02
N GLY A 389 -14.29 -11.63 29.55
CA GLY A 389 -14.86 -10.93 30.72
C GLY A 389 -15.39 -9.52 30.45
N GLY A 390 -15.15 -8.96 29.25
CA GLY A 390 -15.74 -7.71 28.78
C GLY A 390 -15.41 -6.49 29.65
N LEU A 391 -16.35 -5.54 29.70
CA LEU A 391 -16.18 -4.26 30.38
C LEU A 391 -15.86 -4.37 31.88
N ALA A 392 -16.34 -5.42 32.55
CA ALA A 392 -16.11 -5.64 33.98
C ALA A 392 -14.60 -5.73 34.30
N ARG A 393 -13.80 -6.35 33.41
CA ARG A 393 -12.35 -6.48 33.60
C ARG A 393 -11.64 -5.13 33.63
N TYR A 394 -12.11 -4.14 32.89
CA TYR A 394 -11.55 -2.79 32.93
C TYR A 394 -11.96 -2.02 34.20
N GLN A 395 -13.18 -2.25 34.72
CA GLN A 395 -13.60 -1.69 36.01
C GLN A 395 -12.76 -2.27 37.16
N GLU A 396 -12.58 -3.59 37.19
CA GLU A 396 -11.74 -4.32 38.15
C GLU A 396 -10.25 -3.92 38.08
N ALA A 397 -9.78 -3.47 36.92
CA ALA A 397 -8.40 -3.03 36.71
C ALA A 397 -8.17 -1.58 37.13
N PHE A 398 -9.00 -0.65 36.66
CA PHE A 398 -8.68 0.79 36.66
C PHE A 398 -9.62 1.65 37.51
N PHE A 399 -10.80 1.15 37.93
CA PHE A 399 -11.75 1.91 38.75
C PHE A 399 -11.67 1.58 40.25
N VAL A 400 -10.76 0.66 40.64
CA VAL A 400 -10.49 0.33 42.05
C VAL A 400 -9.74 1.47 42.74
N LYS A 401 -10.05 1.69 44.03
CA LYS A 401 -9.49 2.81 44.82
C LYS A 401 -7.95 2.80 44.82
N ASP A 402 -7.35 1.64 44.97
CA ASP A 402 -5.90 1.48 45.03
C ASP A 402 -5.21 1.90 43.73
N TYR A 403 -5.80 1.62 42.56
CA TYR A 403 -5.26 2.09 41.27
C TYR A 403 -5.33 3.62 41.18
N ILE A 404 -6.49 4.20 41.49
CA ILE A 404 -6.75 5.64 41.43
C ILE A 404 -5.84 6.43 42.39
N MET A 405 -5.59 5.90 43.59
CA MET A 405 -4.71 6.53 44.57
C MET A 405 -3.22 6.45 44.18
N ASN A 406 -2.80 5.40 43.48
CA ASN A 406 -1.43 5.20 43.06
C ASN A 406 -1.07 5.88 41.73
N HIS A 407 -2.07 6.20 40.88
CA HIS A 407 -1.90 6.84 39.56
C HIS A 407 -2.80 8.08 39.42
N PRO A 408 -2.59 9.14 40.21
CA PRO A 408 -3.40 10.36 40.13
C PRO A 408 -3.36 11.04 38.75
N GLU A 409 -2.26 10.88 38.00
CA GLU A 409 -2.07 11.39 36.64
C GLU A 409 -3.00 10.76 35.59
N ASP A 410 -3.51 9.56 35.85
CA ASP A 410 -4.43 8.85 34.95
C ASP A 410 -5.90 9.30 35.12
N GLY A 411 -6.20 10.23 36.03
CA GLY A 411 -7.56 10.65 36.38
C GLY A 411 -8.44 11.06 35.17
N GLU A 412 -7.88 11.81 34.21
CA GLU A 412 -8.59 12.18 32.97
C GLU A 412 -8.86 10.96 32.08
N LYS A 413 -7.91 10.03 31.96
CA LYS A 413 -8.03 8.80 31.17
C LYS A 413 -9.06 7.84 31.79
N ILE A 414 -9.08 7.72 33.11
CA ILE A 414 -10.10 6.97 33.87
C ILE A 414 -11.49 7.56 33.64
N GLY A 415 -11.60 8.90 33.63
CA GLY A 415 -12.82 9.62 33.24
C GLY A 415 -13.27 9.26 31.81
N ARG A 416 -12.36 9.38 30.84
CA ARG A 416 -12.60 9.07 29.43
C ARG A 416 -13.04 7.63 29.21
N LEU A 417 -12.37 6.66 29.85
CA LEU A 417 -12.74 5.24 29.81
C LEU A 417 -14.19 5.04 30.29
N ARG A 418 -14.58 5.71 31.38
CA ARG A 418 -15.94 5.64 31.94
C ARG A 418 -16.99 6.24 31.00
N GLU A 419 -16.72 7.40 30.40
CA GLU A 419 -17.59 8.00 29.37
C GLU A 419 -17.83 7.03 28.21
N LEU A 420 -16.77 6.39 27.71
CA LEU A 420 -16.82 5.45 26.59
C LEU A 420 -17.61 4.18 26.89
N MET A 421 -17.55 3.70 28.13
CA MET A 421 -18.37 2.57 28.60
C MET A 421 -19.86 2.94 28.67
N PHE A 422 -20.18 4.15 29.14
CA PHE A 422 -21.56 4.66 29.09
C PHE A 422 -22.02 4.89 27.64
N GLU A 423 -21.18 5.45 26.78
CA GLU A 423 -21.46 5.61 25.35
C GLU A 423 -21.74 4.25 24.69
N GLN A 424 -20.92 3.23 24.99
CA GLN A 424 -21.10 1.86 24.50
C GLN A 424 -22.46 1.30 24.89
N ALA A 425 -22.91 1.48 26.14
CA ALA A 425 -24.23 1.04 26.57
C ALA A 425 -25.37 1.67 25.75
N HIS A 426 -25.30 2.98 25.46
CA HIS A 426 -26.29 3.66 24.62
C HIS A 426 -26.25 3.20 23.16
N ILE A 427 -25.05 2.96 22.60
CA ILE A 427 -24.89 2.42 21.24
C ILE A 427 -25.50 1.01 21.15
N LEU A 428 -25.28 0.16 22.16
CA LEU A 428 -25.83 -1.20 22.21
C LEU A 428 -27.36 -1.20 22.35
N GLU A 429 -27.93 -0.34 23.18
CA GLU A 429 -29.38 -0.16 23.34
C GLU A 429 -30.04 0.22 22.00
N TYR A 430 -29.47 1.22 21.31
CA TYR A 430 -29.92 1.61 19.98
C TYR A 430 -29.71 0.50 18.94
N GLY A 431 -28.56 -0.19 19.00
CA GLY A 431 -28.23 -1.29 18.10
C GLY A 431 -29.15 -2.49 18.23
N LEU A 432 -29.59 -2.82 19.45
CA LEU A 432 -30.61 -3.84 19.71
C LEU A 432 -31.97 -3.42 19.14
N ALA A 433 -32.38 -2.17 19.31
CA ALA A 433 -33.63 -1.64 18.76
C ALA A 433 -33.64 -1.54 17.23
N VAL A 434 -32.46 -1.41 16.59
CA VAL A 434 -32.31 -1.60 15.13
C VAL A 434 -32.36 -3.08 14.77
N HIS A 435 -31.60 -3.92 15.47
CA HIS A 435 -31.53 -5.37 15.22
C HIS A 435 -32.91 -6.06 15.30
N GLU A 436 -33.76 -5.68 16.27
CA GLU A 436 -35.13 -6.21 16.41
C GLU A 436 -35.98 -6.09 15.12
N LYS A 437 -35.75 -5.04 14.33
CA LYS A 437 -36.53 -4.73 13.11
C LYS A 437 -36.13 -5.59 11.92
N PHE A 438 -34.91 -6.13 11.93
CA PHE A 438 -34.30 -6.84 10.80
C PHE A 438 -33.94 -8.30 11.11
N VAL A 439 -33.98 -8.72 12.38
CA VAL A 439 -33.63 -10.09 12.78
C VAL A 439 -34.61 -11.14 12.20
N PRO A 440 -34.10 -12.19 11.52
CA PRO A 440 -34.88 -13.34 11.08
C PRO A 440 -35.67 -14.03 12.20
N GLN A 441 -36.78 -14.67 11.86
CA GLN A 441 -37.72 -15.24 12.83
C GLN A 441 -37.09 -16.38 13.67
N ASP A 442 -36.22 -17.17 13.05
CA ASP A 442 -35.41 -18.23 13.67
C ASP A 442 -34.35 -17.68 14.64
N MET A 443 -33.86 -16.45 14.42
CA MET A 443 -32.89 -15.78 15.29
C MET A 443 -33.53 -14.92 16.40
N ARG A 444 -34.87 -14.82 16.46
CA ARG A 444 -35.59 -14.11 17.53
C ARG A 444 -35.24 -14.58 18.96
N PRO A 445 -35.06 -15.88 19.26
CA PRO A 445 -34.67 -16.32 20.60
C PRO A 445 -33.28 -15.80 21.02
N LEU A 446 -32.33 -15.76 20.08
CA LEU A 446 -31.01 -15.18 20.32
C LEU A 446 -31.11 -13.68 20.58
N HIS A 447 -31.90 -12.94 19.79
CA HIS A 447 -32.13 -11.52 20.04
C HIS A 447 -32.72 -11.26 21.43
N LYS A 448 -33.71 -12.05 21.87
CA LYS A 448 -34.24 -11.93 23.23
C LYS A 448 -33.17 -12.16 24.30
N LYS A 449 -32.35 -13.22 24.15
CA LYS A 449 -31.21 -13.47 25.06
C LYS A 449 -30.26 -12.25 25.13
N LEU A 450 -29.98 -11.61 23.99
CA LEU A 450 -29.12 -10.41 23.95
C LEU A 450 -29.74 -9.22 24.69
N VAL A 451 -31.05 -9.01 24.58
CA VAL A 451 -31.76 -7.95 25.34
C VAL A 451 -31.71 -8.25 26.84
N ASP A 452 -32.02 -9.49 27.25
CA ASP A 452 -32.00 -9.91 28.66
C ASP A 452 -30.58 -9.73 29.28
N GLN A 453 -29.53 -10.13 28.56
CA GLN A 453 -28.13 -9.95 28.99
C GLN A 453 -27.68 -8.48 28.96
N PHE A 454 -28.16 -7.68 28.00
CA PHE A 454 -27.87 -6.25 27.95
C PHE A 454 -28.42 -5.52 29.17
N HIS A 455 -29.61 -5.88 29.66
CA HIS A 455 -30.13 -5.30 30.91
C HIS A 455 -29.24 -5.62 32.12
N LEU A 456 -28.74 -6.86 32.24
CA LEU A 456 -27.80 -7.25 33.30
C LEU A 456 -26.48 -6.45 33.22
N MET A 457 -25.92 -6.32 32.01
CA MET A 457 -24.70 -5.54 31.75
C MET A 457 -24.91 -4.04 32.03
N LYS A 458 -26.05 -3.46 31.60
CA LYS A 458 -26.39 -2.04 31.85
C LYS A 458 -26.51 -1.75 33.35
N SER A 459 -27.06 -2.69 34.14
CA SER A 459 -27.11 -2.59 35.60
C SER A 459 -25.74 -2.69 36.26
N SER A 460 -24.83 -3.57 35.81
CA SER A 460 -23.50 -3.72 36.41
C SER A 460 -22.57 -2.52 36.16
N LEU A 461 -22.81 -1.75 35.10
CA LEU A 461 -22.11 -0.49 34.82
C LEU A 461 -22.47 0.66 35.79
N GLY A 462 -23.39 0.46 36.73
CA GLY A 462 -23.80 1.48 37.70
C GLY A 462 -24.66 2.59 37.09
N ILE A 463 -25.27 2.33 35.91
CA ILE A 463 -26.21 3.24 35.26
C ILE A 463 -27.55 3.19 36.02
N GLN A 464 -27.63 3.89 37.16
CA GLN A 464 -28.92 4.28 37.70
C GLN A 464 -29.51 5.37 36.81
N GLU A 465 -30.79 5.20 36.44
CA GLU A 465 -31.54 6.23 35.75
C GLU A 465 -31.63 7.48 36.65
N PHE A 466 -30.98 8.57 36.26
CA PHE A 466 -31.32 9.87 36.81
C PHE A 466 -32.79 10.16 36.44
N PRO A 467 -33.66 10.50 37.41
CA PRO A 467 -35.08 10.68 37.15
C PRO A 467 -35.33 11.71 36.06
N ALA A 468 -36.16 11.36 35.08
CA ALA A 468 -36.48 12.23 33.96
C ALA A 468 -37.07 13.56 34.43
N TYR A 469 -36.32 14.65 34.30
CA TYR A 469 -36.84 16.01 34.33
C TYR A 469 -36.30 16.81 33.14
N VAL A 470 -37.16 17.67 32.60
CA VAL A 470 -36.98 18.43 31.34
C VAL A 470 -36.97 17.56 30.08
N ARG A 471 -38.17 17.19 29.66
CA ARG A 471 -38.48 16.74 28.29
C ARG A 471 -38.20 17.87 27.29
N ALA A 472 -37.04 17.85 26.64
CA ALA A 472 -36.84 18.55 25.38
C ALA A 472 -37.34 17.66 24.22
N SER A 473 -37.94 18.28 23.19
CA SER A 473 -38.43 17.63 21.97
C SER A 473 -37.34 16.84 21.22
N PRO A 474 -37.69 15.86 20.36
CA PRO A 474 -36.70 14.97 19.73
C PRO A 474 -35.68 15.76 18.90
N VAL A 475 -34.44 15.81 19.39
CA VAL A 475 -33.32 16.46 18.69
C VAL A 475 -32.78 15.49 17.64
N HIS A 476 -32.67 15.98 16.40
CA HIS A 476 -31.95 15.27 15.34
C HIS A 476 -30.53 14.94 15.77
N PHE A 477 -30.10 13.68 15.60
CA PHE A 477 -28.69 13.32 15.75
C PHE A 477 -27.85 14.14 14.77
N THR A 478 -27.05 15.05 15.32
CA THR A 478 -25.97 15.71 14.60
C THR A 478 -24.66 15.17 15.16
N ASN A 479 -23.84 14.56 14.29
CA ASN A 479 -22.54 14.05 14.69
C ASN A 479 -21.60 15.22 15.00
N GLY A 480 -20.86 15.10 16.11
CA GLY A 480 -19.97 16.14 16.61
C GLY A 480 -18.74 15.54 17.27
N SER A 481 -17.60 15.63 16.58
CA SER A 481 -16.26 15.42 17.15
C SER A 481 -15.88 16.62 18.03
N PRO A 482 -15.13 16.47 19.14
CA PRO A 482 -14.92 17.55 20.11
C PRO A 482 -14.08 18.70 19.53
N ARG A 483 -14.50 19.94 19.80
CA ARG A 483 -13.72 21.14 19.45
C ARG A 483 -13.02 21.72 20.68
N THR A 484 -11.71 21.91 20.52
CA THR A 484 -10.85 22.67 21.42
C THR A 484 -11.30 24.12 21.57
N CYS A 485 -11.21 24.65 22.79
CA CYS A 485 -11.62 26.02 23.12
C CYS A 485 -10.67 27.07 22.51
N ARG A 486 -11.23 28.13 21.91
CA ARG A 486 -10.54 29.42 21.80
C ARG A 486 -11.53 30.58 21.79
N ASN A 487 -11.23 31.61 22.57
CA ASN A 487 -12.10 32.76 22.81
C ASN A 487 -12.16 33.72 21.61
N SER A 488 -13.32 34.35 21.39
CA SER A 488 -13.45 35.55 20.56
C SER A 488 -14.66 36.40 20.97
N VAL A 489 -14.46 37.73 21.04
CA VAL A 489 -15.43 38.78 21.42
C VAL A 489 -15.96 39.47 20.13
N PRO A 490 -17.20 40.01 20.06
CA PRO A 490 -17.90 40.13 18.77
C PRO A 490 -17.84 41.49 18.04
N SER A 491 -17.91 41.38 16.71
CA SER A 491 -18.63 42.20 15.69
C SER A 491 -18.64 43.74 15.69
N ILE A 492 -18.26 44.32 14.54
CA ILE A 492 -18.89 45.50 13.90
C ILE A 492 -19.01 45.26 12.38
N ILE A 493 -20.05 45.80 11.73
CA ILE A 493 -20.44 45.60 10.32
C ILE A 493 -20.33 46.93 9.54
N SER A 494 -19.81 46.93 8.29
CA SER A 494 -20.35 47.67 7.10
C SER A 494 -19.44 47.59 5.85
N PRO A 495 -19.94 47.88 4.63
CA PRO A 495 -19.42 47.29 3.38
C PRO A 495 -18.79 48.28 2.37
N ASP A 496 -18.01 47.76 1.40
CA ASP A 496 -18.14 48.11 -0.03
C ASP A 496 -17.57 46.98 -0.93
N GLY A 497 -17.86 47.01 -2.24
CA GLY A 497 -17.73 45.88 -3.15
C GLY A 497 -16.50 45.83 -4.08
N GLY A 498 -16.39 44.73 -4.84
CA GLY A 498 -15.39 44.54 -5.89
C GLY A 498 -15.47 43.15 -6.51
N ARG A 499 -15.68 43.05 -7.83
CA ARG A 499 -15.76 41.76 -8.55
C ARG A 499 -14.36 41.17 -8.78
N GLY A 500 -14.23 39.85 -8.63
CA GLY A 500 -13.00 39.13 -9.01
C GLY A 500 -13.12 37.62 -8.86
N VAL A 501 -13.71 36.93 -9.84
CA VAL A 501 -13.80 35.46 -9.84
C VAL A 501 -12.46 34.87 -10.27
N ALA A 502 -11.58 34.62 -9.32
CA ALA A 502 -10.39 33.81 -9.54
C ALA A 502 -10.76 32.31 -9.48
N ARG A 503 -10.81 31.63 -10.63
CA ARG A 503 -10.84 30.15 -10.68
C ARG A 503 -9.55 29.62 -10.06
N ARG A 504 -9.60 29.17 -8.80
CA ARG A 504 -8.55 28.32 -8.22
C ARG A 504 -8.86 26.87 -8.57
N SER A 505 -8.00 26.23 -9.35
CA SER A 505 -7.97 24.78 -9.47
C SER A 505 -7.54 24.18 -8.13
N LEU A 506 -8.50 23.56 -7.43
CA LEU A 506 -8.16 22.52 -6.45
C LEU A 506 -7.94 21.21 -7.21
N PHE A 507 -7.12 20.31 -6.65
CA PHE A 507 -6.71 19.02 -7.23
C PHE A 507 -5.63 19.09 -8.33
N SER A 508 -4.48 19.66 -8.00
CA SER A 508 -3.21 19.09 -8.48
C SER A 508 -2.97 17.74 -7.78
N TYR A 509 -2.26 16.82 -8.44
CA TYR A 509 -1.85 15.54 -7.87
C TYR A 509 -1.20 15.68 -6.47
N PRO A 510 -1.40 14.70 -5.55
CA PRO A 510 -0.49 14.54 -4.42
C PRO A 510 0.90 14.26 -5.00
N ALA A 511 1.79 15.26 -4.91
CA ALA A 511 3.03 15.27 -5.66
C ALA A 511 3.94 14.09 -5.28
N VAL A 512 4.25 13.23 -6.26
CA VAL A 512 5.33 12.26 -6.15
C VAL A 512 6.64 13.04 -6.18
N ASN A 513 7.26 13.22 -5.01
CA ASN A 513 8.58 13.83 -4.82
C ASN A 513 8.83 15.21 -5.46
N ARG A 514 8.56 16.29 -4.69
CA ARG A 514 9.39 17.50 -4.80
C ARG A 514 10.70 17.30 -4.03
N TYR A 515 11.72 16.76 -4.67
CA TYR A 515 13.09 16.94 -4.19
C TYR A 515 13.47 18.42 -4.33
N SER A 516 13.45 19.14 -3.22
CA SER A 516 13.93 20.52 -3.19
C SER A 516 15.46 20.53 -3.17
N SER A 517 16.08 20.77 -4.32
CA SER A 517 17.52 20.96 -4.46
C SER A 517 17.94 22.35 -3.96
N SER A 518 17.91 22.55 -2.64
CA SER A 518 18.51 23.74 -2.03
C SER A 518 20.04 23.69 -2.18
N SER A 519 20.55 24.55 -3.05
CA SER A 519 22.00 24.78 -3.19
C SER A 519 22.53 25.44 -1.91
N LEU A 520 23.47 24.79 -1.23
CA LEU A 520 24.24 25.41 -0.14
C LEU A 520 25.73 25.17 -0.33
N SER A 521 26.43 26.29 -0.50
CA SER A 521 27.88 26.42 -0.48
C SER A 521 28.46 26.06 0.88
N SER A 522 29.52 25.26 0.88
CA SER A 522 30.27 24.90 2.07
C SER A 522 31.29 25.97 2.46
N GLN A 523 31.23 26.42 3.72
CA GLN A 523 32.43 26.82 4.46
C GLN A 523 32.54 25.90 5.67
N ALA A 524 33.74 25.36 5.88
CA ALA A 524 34.03 24.42 6.94
C ALA A 524 34.57 25.14 8.18
N SER A 525 34.28 24.58 9.35
CA SER A 525 35.11 24.75 10.54
C SER A 525 35.07 23.47 11.35
N ASN A 526 36.26 22.97 11.72
CA ASN A 526 36.44 21.80 12.58
C ASN A 526 36.05 22.15 14.01
N GLU A 527 35.68 21.16 14.81
CA GLU A 527 36.40 20.92 16.07
C GLU A 527 36.25 19.48 16.56
N VAL A 528 37.31 18.98 17.19
CA VAL A 528 37.44 17.63 17.75
C VAL A 528 37.36 17.72 19.26
N SER A 529 36.69 16.77 19.92
CA SER A 529 36.85 16.56 21.37
C SER A 529 36.64 15.09 21.74
N ASN A 530 37.72 14.44 22.18
CA ASN A 530 37.70 13.14 22.84
C ASN A 530 37.20 13.29 24.28
N ILE A 531 36.39 12.34 24.78
CA ILE A 531 36.40 11.98 26.22
C ILE A 531 36.27 10.44 26.36
N THR A 532 37.09 9.87 27.25
CA THR A 532 37.22 8.44 27.57
C THR A 532 36.58 8.05 28.90
N GLY A 533 36.16 6.79 29.02
CA GLY A 533 35.86 6.08 30.29
C GLY A 533 35.25 4.70 29.95
N GLN A 534 35.93 3.57 30.13
CA GLN A 534 36.09 2.82 31.40
C GLN A 534 34.75 2.69 32.15
N SER A 535 34.04 1.57 32.03
CA SER A 535 34.30 0.23 32.62
C SER A 535 33.58 0.05 33.95
N GLU A 536 32.60 -0.85 34.01
CA GLU A 536 32.53 -1.89 35.06
C GLU A 536 31.51 -2.99 34.71
N SER A 537 31.73 -4.17 35.28
CA SER A 537 31.03 -5.42 34.98
C SER A 537 30.08 -5.82 36.11
N SER A 538 28.98 -6.48 35.80
CA SER A 538 28.38 -7.50 36.68
C SER A 538 27.63 -8.55 35.88
N ASP A 539 28.07 -9.80 36.01
CA ASP A 539 27.32 -10.96 35.59
C ASP A 539 26.17 -11.21 36.57
N GLU A 540 24.93 -11.35 36.09
CA GLU A 540 23.93 -12.16 36.78
C GLU A 540 23.23 -13.12 35.80
N VAL A 541 23.33 -14.40 36.13
CA VAL A 541 22.83 -15.51 35.32
C VAL A 541 21.38 -15.79 35.69
N PHE A 542 20.45 -15.66 34.74
CA PHE A 542 19.11 -16.23 34.86
C PHE A 542 18.86 -17.31 33.80
N ASN A 543 18.73 -18.54 34.28
CA ASN A 543 18.30 -19.69 33.49
C ASN A 543 16.87 -19.48 32.97
N MET A 544 16.66 -19.63 31.66
CA MET A 544 15.35 -19.79 31.05
C MET A 544 15.32 -21.11 30.26
N GLN A 545 14.65 -22.12 30.81
CA GLN A 545 14.32 -23.34 30.07
C GLN A 545 13.15 -23.07 29.10
N PRO A 546 13.12 -23.75 27.94
CA PRO A 546 12.06 -23.57 26.96
C PRO A 546 10.74 -24.21 27.41
N SER A 547 9.62 -23.58 27.06
CA SER A 547 8.30 -24.19 27.09
C SER A 547 7.45 -23.66 25.93
N PRO A 548 6.57 -24.48 25.32
CA PRO A 548 6.10 -24.25 23.95
C PRO A 548 4.78 -23.46 23.86
N SER A 549 4.58 -22.87 22.68
CA SER A 549 3.28 -22.52 22.09
C SER A 549 2.40 -21.48 22.82
N THR A 550 2.42 -20.24 22.32
CA THR A 550 1.32 -19.28 22.50
C THR A 550 0.73 -18.90 21.14
N SER A 551 -0.54 -19.22 20.94
CA SER A 551 -1.33 -18.83 19.76
C SER A 551 -1.50 -17.31 19.70
N SER A 552 -1.32 -16.74 18.50
CA SER A 552 -1.44 -15.32 18.23
C SER A 552 -2.91 -14.83 18.28
N LEU A 553 -3.22 -13.94 19.22
CA LEU A 553 -4.49 -13.24 19.32
C LEU A 553 -4.34 -11.78 18.86
N SER A 554 -4.66 -11.48 17.59
CA SER A 554 -5.17 -10.18 17.11
C SER A 554 -5.27 -10.13 15.58
N SER A 555 -6.37 -10.66 15.02
CA SER A 555 -6.76 -10.40 13.63
C SER A 555 -8.26 -10.13 13.55
N ASN A 556 -8.64 -8.86 13.71
CA ASN A 556 -10.04 -8.41 13.57
C ASN A 556 -10.44 -8.30 12.08
N HIS A 557 -10.53 -9.43 11.38
CA HIS A 557 -11.13 -9.51 10.05
C HIS A 557 -12.16 -10.63 9.97
N SER A 558 -13.43 -10.23 10.01
CA SER A 558 -14.58 -11.13 9.85
C SER A 558 -14.70 -11.59 8.39
N ALA A 559 -14.25 -12.80 8.08
CA ALA A 559 -14.59 -13.51 6.85
C ALA A 559 -15.55 -14.67 7.16
N SER A 560 -16.67 -14.76 6.44
CA SER A 560 -17.70 -15.77 6.66
C SER A 560 -17.18 -17.19 6.33
N PRO A 561 -17.35 -18.19 7.22
CA PRO A 561 -17.16 -19.58 6.85
C PRO A 561 -18.41 -20.10 6.13
N ASN A 562 -18.29 -20.41 4.83
CA ASN A 562 -19.31 -21.20 4.15
C ASN A 562 -19.26 -22.65 4.65
N VAL A 563 -20.40 -23.18 5.09
CA VAL A 563 -20.51 -24.50 5.69
C VAL A 563 -20.46 -25.59 4.61
N THR A 564 -19.31 -26.26 4.47
CA THR A 564 -19.25 -27.59 3.84
C THR A 564 -19.49 -28.66 4.90
N SER A 565 -20.58 -29.42 4.74
CA SER A 565 -21.00 -30.47 5.67
C SER A 565 -20.05 -31.67 5.67
N SER A 566 -19.46 -31.99 6.82
CA SER A 566 -18.75 -33.25 7.08
C SER A 566 -19.44 -34.02 8.20
N ALA A 567 -20.23 -35.04 7.85
CA ALA A 567 -20.84 -35.96 8.81
C ALA A 567 -19.86 -37.09 9.18
N PRO A 568 -19.89 -37.60 10.43
CA PRO A 568 -18.95 -38.63 10.88
C PRO A 568 -19.32 -40.02 10.34
N SER A 569 -18.29 -40.80 9.98
CA SER A 569 -18.46 -42.19 9.55
C SER A 569 -18.80 -43.12 10.72
N SER A 570 -19.80 -43.97 10.54
CA SER A 570 -20.02 -45.16 11.38
C SER A 570 -20.28 -46.37 10.48
N ALA A 571 -19.71 -47.51 10.84
CA ALA A 571 -19.61 -48.67 9.96
C ALA A 571 -20.77 -49.66 10.14
N ARG A 572 -21.47 -50.01 9.05
CA ARG A 572 -22.02 -51.36 8.79
C ARG A 572 -22.69 -51.51 7.42
N GLY A 573 -22.35 -52.61 6.73
CA GLY A 573 -23.27 -53.40 5.90
C GLY A 573 -23.70 -52.86 4.52
N SER A 574 -23.05 -53.34 3.46
CA SER A 574 -23.68 -53.51 2.13
C SER A 574 -24.75 -54.62 2.18
N PRO A 575 -25.71 -54.69 1.23
CA PRO A 575 -25.40 -55.24 -0.10
C PRO A 575 -26.05 -54.51 -1.30
N GLN A 576 -25.71 -54.99 -2.50
CA GLN A 576 -26.03 -54.46 -3.84
C GLN A 576 -27.50 -54.71 -4.26
N MET A 577 -28.02 -53.93 -5.23
CA MET A 577 -28.27 -54.41 -6.62
C MET A 577 -29.08 -53.43 -7.51
N ALA A 578 -28.90 -53.61 -8.83
CA ALA A 578 -29.85 -53.37 -9.95
C ALA A 578 -30.19 -51.94 -10.47
N GLU A 579 -29.57 -51.63 -11.63
CA GLU A 579 -30.20 -51.28 -12.92
C GLU A 579 -31.15 -50.07 -13.14
N LYS A 580 -30.81 -49.31 -14.21
CA LYS A 580 -31.71 -48.69 -15.23
C LYS A 580 -32.62 -47.53 -14.74
N HIS A 581 -32.92 -46.48 -15.53
CA HIS A 581 -32.86 -46.27 -16.98
C HIS A 581 -32.60 -44.77 -17.33
N LYS A 582 -32.26 -44.50 -18.60
CA LYS A 582 -32.24 -43.14 -19.18
C LYS A 582 -33.64 -42.51 -19.14
N HIS A 583 -33.73 -41.17 -19.13
CA HIS A 583 -34.57 -40.44 -20.09
C HIS A 583 -34.02 -39.01 -20.31
N SER A 584 -33.93 -38.63 -21.58
CA SER A 584 -33.64 -37.26 -22.04
C SER A 584 -34.93 -36.68 -22.61
N ARG A 585 -35.21 -35.39 -22.36
CA ARG A 585 -36.13 -34.64 -23.21
C ARG A 585 -35.86 -33.14 -23.14
N GLU A 586 -35.66 -32.56 -24.32
CA GLU A 586 -35.61 -31.12 -24.55
C GLU A 586 -37.01 -30.49 -24.38
N ASN A 587 -37.06 -29.18 -24.16
CA ASN A 587 -38.18 -28.36 -24.59
C ASN A 587 -37.68 -26.98 -24.99
N ALA A 588 -38.21 -26.45 -26.09
CA ALA A 588 -37.72 -25.26 -26.75
C ALA A 588 -38.72 -24.09 -26.67
N CYS A 589 -38.18 -22.88 -26.86
CA CYS A 589 -38.88 -21.65 -27.27
C CYS A 589 -39.98 -21.09 -26.35
N LEU A 590 -39.76 -19.84 -25.90
CA LEU A 590 -40.53 -18.68 -26.37
C LEU A 590 -39.74 -17.40 -26.10
N SER A 591 -39.81 -16.44 -27.04
CA SER A 591 -39.28 -15.08 -26.91
C SER A 591 -40.37 -14.10 -27.35
N PRO A 592 -40.33 -12.84 -26.88
CA PRO A 592 -40.16 -11.77 -27.86
C PRO A 592 -39.18 -10.65 -27.45
N ARG A 593 -38.34 -10.26 -28.43
CA ARG A 593 -38.00 -8.90 -28.94
C ARG A 593 -38.42 -7.68 -28.09
N GLU A 594 -37.72 -6.54 -28.03
CA GLU A 594 -36.47 -5.96 -28.58
C GLU A 594 -36.17 -4.69 -27.71
N ARG A 595 -35.09 -3.89 -27.75
CA ARG A 595 -33.93 -3.67 -28.64
C ARG A 595 -32.75 -3.07 -27.79
N PRO A 596 -31.48 -2.99 -28.24
CA PRO A 596 -30.33 -2.71 -27.38
C PRO A 596 -29.65 -1.33 -27.59
N VAL A 597 -28.73 -0.97 -26.69
CA VAL A 597 -27.63 -0.03 -26.98
C VAL A 597 -26.32 -0.62 -26.44
N SER A 598 -25.35 -0.86 -27.32
CA SER A 598 -23.98 -1.23 -26.96
C SER A 598 -23.04 -0.66 -28.01
N ALA A 599 -22.15 0.25 -27.62
CA ALA A 599 -21.18 0.85 -28.50
C ALA A 599 -19.86 0.07 -28.44
N ILE A 600 -19.45 -0.52 -29.56
CA ILE A 600 -18.17 -1.22 -29.73
C ILE A 600 -17.18 -0.26 -30.40
N PHE A 601 -15.94 -0.20 -29.90
CA PHE A 601 -14.84 0.56 -30.52
C PHE A 601 -14.32 -0.14 -31.78
N PRO A 602 -14.03 0.58 -32.88
CA PRO A 602 -13.31 0.03 -34.02
C PRO A 602 -11.78 0.19 -33.88
N ASN A 603 -11.03 -0.88 -34.14
CA ASN A 603 -9.60 -0.82 -34.47
C ASN A 603 -9.41 -0.46 -35.96
N PRO A 604 -8.35 0.27 -36.35
CA PRO A 604 -7.99 0.46 -37.76
C PRO A 604 -7.37 -0.80 -38.39
N LEU A 605 -7.51 -0.93 -39.71
CA LEU A 605 -6.97 -2.02 -40.55
C LEU A 605 -5.81 -1.52 -41.43
N ASP A 606 -4.92 -2.45 -41.76
CA ASP A 606 -3.89 -2.34 -42.81
C ASP A 606 -4.49 -2.19 -44.23
N PRO A 607 -3.82 -1.50 -45.17
CA PRO A 607 -4.15 -1.52 -46.59
C PRO A 607 -3.36 -2.61 -47.34
N ALA A 608 -4.05 -3.61 -47.88
CA ALA A 608 -3.46 -4.64 -48.75
C ALA A 608 -3.65 -4.31 -50.25
N GLN A 609 -2.61 -4.49 -51.10
CA GLN A 609 -2.78 -4.74 -52.54
C GLN A 609 -1.75 -5.72 -53.14
N ARG A 610 -2.28 -6.88 -53.58
CA ARG A 610 -1.96 -7.74 -54.75
C ARG A 610 -0.52 -7.92 -55.28
N ALA A 611 -0.14 -9.19 -55.43
CA ALA A 611 0.91 -9.71 -56.31
C ALA A 611 0.43 -9.84 -57.80
N PRO A 612 1.28 -10.26 -58.76
CA PRO A 612 1.66 -11.69 -58.90
C PRO A 612 3.15 -11.94 -59.24
N ALA A 613 3.50 -13.22 -59.43
CA ALA A 613 4.87 -13.74 -59.45
C ALA A 613 5.54 -13.84 -60.83
N HIS A 614 6.88 -13.94 -60.84
CA HIS A 614 7.66 -14.71 -61.82
C HIS A 614 8.93 -15.30 -61.17
N GLN A 615 9.35 -16.48 -61.66
CA GLN A 615 10.56 -17.20 -61.24
C GLN A 615 11.75 -16.93 -62.19
N ILE A 616 12.94 -17.39 -61.75
CA ILE A 616 14.14 -17.83 -62.52
C ILE A 616 15.41 -16.97 -62.29
N GLY A 617 16.52 -17.64 -61.93
CA GLY A 617 17.86 -17.25 -62.36
C GLY A 617 18.93 -17.12 -61.27
N ASP A 618 19.89 -18.06 -61.25
CA ASP A 618 21.24 -17.88 -60.68
C ASP A 618 21.98 -16.68 -61.36
N THR A 619 23.16 -16.17 -60.96
CA THR A 619 24.38 -16.86 -60.50
C THR A 619 25.44 -15.87 -59.96
N THR A 620 26.48 -16.40 -59.28
CA THR A 620 27.89 -15.86 -59.18
C THR A 620 28.23 -14.55 -58.43
N LEU A 621 28.89 -14.72 -57.28
CA LEU A 621 30.12 -13.98 -56.85
C LEU A 621 31.32 -14.36 -57.77
N PRO A 622 32.58 -13.80 -57.69
CA PRO A 622 33.18 -13.00 -56.60
C PRO A 622 34.21 -11.85 -56.96
N ARG A 623 34.65 -11.12 -55.92
CA ARG A 623 36.01 -10.53 -55.66
C ARG A 623 36.70 -9.57 -56.66
N SER A 624 37.29 -8.47 -56.14
CA SER A 624 38.77 -8.28 -56.01
C SER A 624 39.19 -6.91 -55.41
N ASP A 625 39.94 -6.93 -54.31
CA ASP A 625 40.98 -5.93 -53.92
C ASP A 625 42.33 -6.31 -54.61
N PRO A 626 43.52 -5.65 -54.46
CA PRO A 626 43.93 -4.57 -53.53
C PRO A 626 44.88 -3.48 -54.11
N ASN A 627 45.35 -2.55 -53.24
CA ASN A 627 46.74 -2.01 -53.08
C ASN A 627 46.74 -0.52 -52.67
N LEU A 628 47.24 -0.11 -51.49
CA LEU A 628 48.63 -0.02 -50.98
C LEU A 628 49.38 1.27 -51.37
N SER A 629 49.59 2.16 -50.40
CA SER A 629 50.85 2.92 -50.20
C SER A 629 50.84 3.70 -48.88
N ALA A 630 51.95 3.62 -48.15
CA ALA A 630 52.31 4.49 -47.02
C ALA A 630 53.70 5.09 -47.31
N PRO A 631 54.09 6.16 -46.61
CA PRO A 631 55.40 6.14 -45.96
C PRO A 631 55.40 6.68 -44.51
N ASP A 632 56.57 6.57 -43.88
CA ASP A 632 56.80 6.52 -42.43
C ASP A 632 57.16 7.83 -41.71
N LYS A 633 57.12 7.76 -40.35
CA LYS A 633 57.80 8.60 -39.32
C LYS A 633 57.22 10.01 -39.04
N GLU A 634 57.27 10.55 -37.81
CA GLU A 634 57.92 10.10 -36.55
C GLU A 634 57.16 10.57 -35.27
N SER A 635 57.24 9.73 -34.23
CA SER A 635 56.92 9.89 -32.79
C SER A 635 56.40 11.22 -32.20
N LEU A 636 55.19 11.17 -31.59
CA LEU A 636 54.99 11.66 -30.21
C LEU A 636 53.85 10.87 -29.51
N TYR A 637 54.09 10.38 -28.28
CA TYR A 637 53.13 9.54 -27.56
C TYR A 637 51.97 10.37 -26.97
N ILE A 638 50.75 10.16 -27.49
CA ILE A 638 49.49 10.49 -26.80
C ILE A 638 48.61 9.23 -26.78
N ILE A 639 48.38 8.67 -25.60
CA ILE A 639 47.50 7.50 -25.42
C ILE A 639 46.04 7.98 -25.44
N PRO A 640 45.18 7.49 -26.34
CA PRO A 640 43.85 8.07 -26.54
C PRO A 640 42.80 7.57 -25.54
N TYR A 641 41.88 8.46 -25.16
CA TYR A 641 40.70 8.22 -24.32
C TYR A 641 39.65 7.23 -24.91
N THR A 642 39.94 6.56 -26.03
CA THR A 642 38.96 5.86 -26.86
C THR A 642 38.60 4.45 -26.37
N SER A 643 39.49 3.75 -25.65
CA SER A 643 39.25 2.36 -25.24
C SER A 643 38.04 2.20 -24.30
N VAL A 644 37.88 3.11 -23.33
CA VAL A 644 36.77 3.07 -22.36
C VAL A 644 35.43 3.44 -23.01
N CYS A 645 35.42 4.43 -23.92
CA CYS A 645 34.21 4.79 -24.66
C CYS A 645 33.76 3.72 -25.66
N CYS A 646 34.68 2.98 -26.29
CA CYS A 646 34.32 1.86 -27.15
C CYS A 646 33.69 0.70 -26.36
N GLN A 647 34.27 0.33 -25.20
CA GLN A 647 33.64 -0.67 -24.34
C GLN A 647 32.27 -0.20 -23.79
N TYR A 648 32.11 1.07 -23.46
CA TYR A 648 30.82 1.61 -23.01
C TYR A 648 29.75 1.58 -24.11
N LYS A 649 30.11 1.91 -25.37
CA LYS A 649 29.19 1.80 -26.53
C LYS A 649 28.84 0.36 -26.86
N GLN A 650 29.80 -0.56 -26.80
CA GLN A 650 29.55 -1.97 -27.06
C GLN A 650 28.68 -2.60 -25.97
N TRP A 651 28.89 -2.23 -24.70
CA TRP A 651 28.06 -2.66 -23.58
C TRP A 651 26.63 -2.07 -23.61
N GLN A 652 26.45 -0.84 -24.12
CA GLN A 652 25.12 -0.28 -24.40
C GLN A 652 24.40 -1.02 -25.54
N TYR A 653 25.12 -1.53 -26.55
CA TYR A 653 24.53 -2.37 -27.60
C TYR A 653 24.12 -3.74 -27.06
N GLU A 654 24.94 -4.36 -26.21
CA GLU A 654 24.67 -5.66 -25.59
C GLU A 654 23.58 -5.62 -24.49
N THR A 655 23.13 -4.43 -24.06
CA THR A 655 21.99 -4.23 -23.14
C THR A 655 20.72 -3.73 -23.83
N GLN A 656 20.71 -3.62 -25.17
CA GLN A 656 19.53 -3.36 -26.00
C GLN A 656 18.90 -4.64 -26.60
N LEU A 657 19.50 -5.81 -26.33
CA LEU A 657 18.92 -7.15 -26.50
C LEU A 657 18.46 -7.71 -25.14
#